data_AF-A0AAD2EFZ3-F1
#
_entry.id   AF-A0AAD2EFZ3-F1
#
_cell.length_a   1.000
_cell.length_b   1.000
_cell.length_c   1.000
_cell.angle_alpha   90.00
_cell.angle_beta   90.00
_cell.angle_gamma   90.00
#
_symmetry.space_group_name_H-M   'P 1'
#
loop_
_entity.id
_entity.type
_entity.pdbx_description
1 polymer ?
#
loop_
_entity_poly.entity_id
_entity_poly.type
_entity_poly.pdbx_seq_one_letter_code
_entity_poly.pdbx_strand_id
1 'polypeptide(L)'
;MAVPVEEAIAALSTFSLEDDQPEIQGPGIWVSTERGATTSPIEYSDVSAYRLSLSEDTKAINQLNLLIQEGKEMGSVLYTYRSCVKALPQLPDSMKQSQADLYLETYQVLDLEMSRVREIQRWQASAASKLAADMQRFSRPERRINGPTITHLWSMLKVLDVLVQLDHLKNAKASIPNDFSWYKSVEDILQVLIVFAVESLELNFALLFPECHILLRVLPVLVVLAASSEKDSESLYKRVKINRLINIFKNNPVIPAFPDLHLSPAAILKELSTYFPKFSAQSRLLSLLSPHELPPREAQDYQRHYLVINHIGSIRTEHDDFSIRFASAMNQLMLLRSIEGADLEWAKEVKGNIYDMVVEGFQLVSRWTARVWEQCAWKFSRPCKDPVSTEPNEKPESFSDYEKVVRFNYSADERKALVELVSYIKSIASMMQKADTLVADAIWETIHAEVQDFVQNILATMLRTTFRKKKDMSRILSDMRTLSADWMANTSKLDSDMQSFQQGGEENRGNFFYPRPVAPTAAQVHCLQFLIYEVVSGGNMRKAGGLFGNSGSDIPANDLKQLETFFYKLGFFLHVLDYTATVANLTDLGFLWFREFYLESSRVIQFPIECSLPWMLVDHVIESQDAGLLESVLTPFDIYNDASQQALQVLKQRFLYDEIEAELLLGDLLDGEASNKKLVP
;
A
#
# COMPACT_ATOMS: atom_id res chain seq x y z
N MET A 1 -52.07 -38.34 -14.17
CA MET A 1 -52.58 -37.78 -12.90
C MET A 1 -51.50 -36.85 -12.38
N ALA A 2 -51.78 -35.54 -12.33
CA ALA A 2 -50.86 -34.58 -11.74
C ALA A 2 -51.05 -34.62 -10.23
N VAL A 3 -49.97 -34.81 -9.49
CA VAL A 3 -50.01 -34.77 -8.02
C VAL A 3 -50.24 -33.31 -7.61
N PRO A 4 -51.26 -33.01 -6.80
CA PRO A 4 -51.48 -31.67 -6.25
C PRO A 4 -50.21 -31.18 -5.53
N VAL A 5 -49.87 -29.91 -5.72
CA VAL A 5 -48.66 -29.30 -5.14
C VAL A 5 -48.65 -29.44 -3.61
N GLU A 6 -49.81 -29.37 -2.97
CA GLU A 6 -49.92 -29.55 -1.52
C GLU A 6 -49.58 -30.98 -1.07
N GLU A 7 -49.92 -32.02 -1.85
CA GLU A 7 -49.52 -33.40 -1.56
C GLU A 7 -48.03 -33.62 -1.79
N ALA A 8 -47.43 -32.96 -2.78
CA ALA A 8 -45.99 -33.01 -3.01
C ALA A 8 -45.21 -32.32 -1.87
N ILE A 9 -45.69 -31.19 -1.36
CA ILE A 9 -45.09 -30.48 -0.22
C ILE A 9 -45.26 -31.29 1.07
N ALA A 10 -46.43 -31.89 1.29
CA ALA A 10 -46.66 -32.77 2.44
C ALA A 10 -45.73 -34.00 2.40
N ALA A 11 -45.52 -34.60 1.23
CA ALA A 11 -44.58 -35.70 1.07
C ALA A 11 -43.13 -35.28 1.39
N LEU A 12 -42.69 -34.09 0.95
CA LEU A 12 -41.36 -33.58 1.27
C LEU A 12 -41.16 -33.35 2.78
N SER A 13 -42.21 -32.92 3.49
CA SER A 13 -42.16 -32.73 4.95
C SER A 13 -42.07 -34.03 5.77
N THR A 14 -42.27 -35.20 5.15
CA THR A 14 -42.09 -36.51 5.79
C THR A 14 -40.66 -37.03 5.74
N PHE A 15 -39.78 -36.38 4.98
CA PHE A 15 -38.35 -36.71 4.97
C PHE A 15 -37.65 -36.05 6.16
N SER A 16 -37.25 -36.87 7.12
CA SER A 16 -36.24 -36.51 8.12
C SER A 16 -34.88 -36.52 7.43
N LEU A 17 -34.33 -35.35 7.10
CA LEU A 17 -32.92 -35.23 6.76
C LEU A 17 -32.15 -35.33 8.07
N GLU A 18 -31.53 -36.48 8.33
CA GLU A 18 -30.54 -36.59 9.41
C GLU A 18 -29.30 -35.78 8.96
N ASP A 19 -28.98 -34.73 9.71
CA ASP A 19 -27.82 -33.83 9.48
C ASP A 19 -26.46 -34.53 9.60
N ASP A 20 -26.43 -35.82 9.97
CA ASP A 20 -25.22 -36.63 10.11
C ASP A 20 -24.85 -37.39 8.81
N GLN A 21 -25.00 -36.74 7.65
CA GLN A 21 -24.36 -37.23 6.43
C GLN A 21 -22.83 -37.01 6.55
N PRO A 22 -21.99 -38.02 6.33
CA PRO A 22 -20.55 -37.81 6.29
C PRO A 22 -20.24 -36.82 5.15
N GLU A 23 -19.59 -35.71 5.48
CA GLU A 23 -19.19 -34.74 4.47
C GLU A 23 -18.34 -35.45 3.38
N ILE A 24 -18.79 -35.39 2.12
CA ILE A 24 -18.09 -35.99 0.96
C ILE A 24 -16.68 -35.38 0.80
N GLN A 25 -16.48 -34.19 1.34
CA GLN A 25 -15.18 -33.61 1.64
C GLN A 25 -15.17 -33.35 3.13
N GLY A 26 -14.33 -34.04 3.91
CA GLY A 26 -14.11 -33.66 5.31
C GLY A 26 -13.80 -32.17 5.40
N PRO A 27 -14.01 -31.52 6.57
CA PRO A 27 -13.97 -30.08 6.67
C PRO A 27 -12.67 -29.65 6.04
N GLY A 28 -12.76 -28.83 4.99
CA GLY A 28 -11.60 -28.23 4.38
C GLY A 28 -10.96 -27.42 5.47
N ILE A 29 -10.04 -28.03 6.21
CA ILE A 29 -9.08 -27.30 7.02
C ILE A 29 -8.22 -26.67 5.95
N TRP A 30 -8.67 -25.51 5.49
CA TRP A 30 -7.79 -24.53 4.94
C TRP A 30 -6.76 -24.34 6.03
N VAL A 31 -5.58 -24.91 5.82
CA VAL A 31 -4.39 -24.39 6.48
C VAL A 31 -4.23 -23.02 5.84
N SER A 32 -4.92 -22.02 6.39
CA SER A 32 -4.60 -20.64 6.07
C SER A 32 -3.21 -20.44 6.62
N THR A 33 -2.23 -20.40 5.73
CA THR A 33 -0.98 -19.74 6.07
C THR A 33 -1.33 -18.26 6.03
N GLU A 34 -1.83 -17.71 7.14
CA GLU A 34 -1.78 -16.26 7.34
C GLU A 34 -0.31 -15.88 7.40
N ARG A 35 0.26 -15.63 6.23
CA ARG A 35 1.56 -14.99 6.05
C ARG A 35 1.23 -13.52 5.86
N GLY A 36 1.43 -12.78 6.94
CA GLY A 36 1.20 -11.34 6.99
C GLY A 36 2.24 -10.72 7.91
N ALA A 37 3.54 -10.87 7.65
CA ALA A 37 4.60 -10.41 8.57
C ALA A 37 4.70 -8.88 8.70
N THR A 38 4.05 -8.13 7.81
CA THR A 38 3.87 -6.66 7.93
C THR A 38 2.97 -6.27 9.10
N THR A 39 2.19 -7.21 9.63
CA THR A 39 1.44 -7.11 10.88
C THR A 39 1.89 -8.20 11.84
N SER A 40 1.98 -7.93 13.14
CA SER A 40 2.26 -9.01 14.08
C SER A 40 1.04 -9.93 14.18
N PRO A 41 1.12 -11.23 13.83
CA PRO A 41 -0.02 -12.15 13.89
C PRO A 41 -0.55 -12.34 15.32
N ILE A 42 0.30 -12.10 16.32
CA ILE A 42 -0.03 -12.14 17.75
C ILE A 42 -0.10 -10.74 18.37
N GLU A 43 -0.32 -9.72 17.54
CA GLU A 43 -0.54 -8.32 17.97
C GLU A 43 0.50 -7.79 18.97
N TYR A 44 1.78 -8.11 18.77
CA TYR A 44 2.91 -7.72 19.62
C TYR A 44 2.77 -8.14 21.10
N SER A 45 1.96 -9.15 21.40
CA SER A 45 1.81 -9.68 22.77
C SER A 45 3.12 -10.21 23.35
N ASP A 46 4.01 -10.72 22.50
CA ASP A 46 5.36 -11.17 22.80
C ASP A 46 6.33 -10.04 23.18
N VAL A 47 6.04 -8.77 22.84
CA VAL A 47 6.92 -7.63 23.18
C VAL A 47 7.15 -7.51 24.70
N SER A 48 6.16 -7.92 25.50
CA SER A 48 6.27 -7.93 26.96
C SER A 48 7.42 -8.81 27.48
N ALA A 49 7.80 -9.86 26.74
CA ALA A 49 8.87 -10.77 27.09
C ALA A 49 10.26 -10.10 27.05
N TYR A 50 10.43 -9.07 26.21
CA TYR A 50 11.70 -8.36 26.07
C TYR A 50 11.97 -7.36 27.20
N ARG A 51 11.05 -7.19 28.15
CA ARG A 51 11.17 -6.27 29.30
C ARG A 51 11.47 -4.82 28.89
N LEU A 52 11.05 -4.44 27.68
CA LEU A 52 11.07 -3.06 27.21
C LEU A 52 9.83 -2.33 27.69
N SER A 53 9.92 -1.01 27.87
CA SER A 53 8.79 -0.17 28.29
C SER A 53 7.86 0.20 27.12
N LEU A 54 7.51 -0.80 26.32
CA LEU A 54 6.73 -0.68 25.07
C LEU A 54 5.29 -1.23 25.16
N SER A 55 4.88 -1.81 26.30
CA SER A 55 3.57 -2.45 26.41
C SER A 55 2.37 -1.51 26.23
N GLU A 56 2.49 -0.24 26.63
CA GLU A 56 1.47 0.77 26.34
C GLU A 56 1.54 1.27 24.88
N ASP A 57 2.68 1.13 24.22
CA ASP A 57 2.88 1.53 22.83
C ASP A 57 2.24 0.50 21.90
N THR A 58 2.53 -0.78 22.11
CA THR A 58 1.97 -1.89 21.32
C THR A 58 0.46 -1.98 21.44
N LYS A 59 -0.10 -1.76 22.64
CA LYS A 59 -1.56 -1.65 22.81
C LYS A 59 -2.18 -0.52 21.99
N ALA A 60 -1.51 0.63 21.91
CA ALA A 60 -1.98 1.75 21.11
C ALA A 60 -1.84 1.46 19.61
N ILE A 61 -0.75 0.82 19.18
CA ILE A 61 -0.55 0.35 17.80
C ILE A 61 -1.69 -0.59 17.37
N ASN A 62 -2.06 -1.57 18.21
CA ASN A 62 -3.14 -2.51 17.88
C ASN A 62 -4.49 -1.78 17.72
N GLN A 63 -4.78 -0.80 18.59
CA GLN A 63 -5.98 0.04 18.44
C GLN A 63 -5.97 0.84 17.13
N LEU A 64 -4.82 1.39 16.74
CA LEU A 64 -4.68 2.11 15.46
C LEU A 64 -4.83 1.16 14.27
N ASN A 65 -4.27 -0.05 14.33
CA ASN A 65 -4.41 -1.07 13.28
C ASN A 65 -5.86 -1.50 13.07
N LEU A 66 -6.62 -1.69 14.15
CA LEU A 66 -8.06 -1.96 14.07
C LEU A 66 -8.80 -0.80 13.38
N LEU A 67 -8.51 0.45 13.77
CA LEU A 67 -9.09 1.62 13.10
C LEU A 67 -8.73 1.67 11.61
N ILE A 68 -7.50 1.36 11.23
CA ILE A 68 -7.09 1.31 9.80
C ILE A 68 -7.94 0.29 9.03
N GLN A 69 -8.15 -0.90 9.59
CA GLN A 69 -8.95 -1.94 8.96
C GLN A 69 -10.41 -1.51 8.82
N GLU A 70 -11.05 -1.08 9.91
CA GLU A 70 -12.43 -0.58 9.91
C GLU A 70 -12.62 0.57 8.93
N GLY A 71 -11.68 1.52 8.90
CA GLY A 71 -11.78 2.68 8.02
C GLY A 71 -11.61 2.34 6.53
N LYS A 72 -10.83 1.30 6.17
CA LYS A 72 -10.78 0.78 4.79
C LYS A 72 -12.11 0.15 4.37
N GLU A 73 -12.78 -0.55 5.28
CA GLU A 73 -14.12 -1.10 5.02
C GLU A 73 -15.14 0.04 4.81
N MET A 74 -15.08 1.07 5.65
CA MET A 74 -15.90 2.27 5.47
C MET A 74 -15.62 3.01 4.15
N GLY A 75 -14.36 3.08 3.75
CA GLY A 75 -13.96 3.65 2.46
C GLY A 75 -14.57 2.88 1.29
N SER A 76 -14.57 1.55 1.40
CA SER A 76 -15.21 0.67 0.42
C SER A 76 -16.73 0.90 0.36
N VAL A 77 -17.40 1.03 1.50
CA VAL A 77 -18.84 1.32 1.57
C VAL A 77 -19.15 2.67 0.92
N LEU A 78 -18.40 3.73 1.23
CA LEU A 78 -18.63 5.05 0.62
C LEU A 78 -18.37 5.07 -0.88
N TYR A 79 -17.27 4.44 -1.31
CA TYR A 79 -16.89 4.40 -2.72
C TYR A 79 -17.94 3.70 -3.58
N THR A 80 -18.46 2.58 -3.08
CA THR A 80 -19.38 1.70 -3.81
C THR A 80 -20.85 2.05 -3.59
N TYR A 81 -21.13 3.11 -2.83
CA TYR A 81 -22.51 3.52 -2.56
C TYR A 81 -23.17 4.08 -3.83
N ARG A 82 -24.17 3.36 -4.34
CA ARG A 82 -25.08 3.82 -5.39
C ARG A 82 -26.44 4.18 -4.80
N SER A 83 -27.02 5.29 -5.26
CA SER A 83 -28.26 5.83 -4.69
C SER A 83 -29.45 4.88 -4.85
N CYS A 84 -29.98 4.37 -3.74
CA CYS A 84 -31.21 3.56 -3.71
C CYS A 84 -32.44 4.34 -4.19
N VAL A 85 -32.45 5.68 -4.03
CA VAL A 85 -33.56 6.53 -4.45
C VAL A 85 -33.80 6.46 -5.96
N LYS A 86 -32.75 6.22 -6.75
CA LYS A 86 -32.85 6.06 -8.21
C LYS A 86 -33.65 4.82 -8.60
N ALA A 87 -33.70 3.79 -7.75
CA ALA A 87 -34.43 2.55 -7.98
C ALA A 87 -35.88 2.56 -7.45
N LEU A 88 -36.27 3.60 -6.69
CA LEU A 88 -37.61 3.68 -6.12
C LEU A 88 -38.66 4.01 -7.18
N PRO A 89 -39.79 3.28 -7.24
CA PRO A 89 -40.83 3.54 -8.22
C PRO A 89 -41.54 4.87 -7.93
N GLN A 90 -41.73 5.70 -8.95
CA GLN A 90 -42.63 6.86 -8.84
C GLN A 90 -44.07 6.39 -9.07
N LEU A 91 -44.91 6.48 -8.02
CA LEU A 91 -46.30 6.07 -8.12
C LEU A 91 -47.14 7.10 -8.91
N PRO A 92 -47.97 6.66 -9.86
CA PRO A 92 -48.99 7.51 -10.48
C PRO A 92 -50.06 7.92 -9.44
N ASP A 93 -50.72 9.06 -9.68
CA ASP A 93 -51.80 9.59 -8.82
C ASP A 93 -52.96 8.60 -8.56
N SER A 94 -53.10 7.57 -9.40
CA SER A 94 -54.12 6.52 -9.32
C SER A 94 -53.86 5.47 -8.23
N MET A 95 -52.64 5.38 -7.70
CA MET A 95 -52.25 4.37 -6.68
C MET A 95 -52.03 4.96 -5.27
N LYS A 96 -52.69 6.08 -4.94
CA LYS A 96 -52.58 6.75 -3.62
C LYS A 96 -52.84 5.84 -2.42
N GLN A 97 -53.61 4.76 -2.58
CA GLN A 97 -53.89 3.80 -1.51
C GLN A 97 -52.68 2.95 -1.12
N SER A 98 -51.77 2.66 -2.06
CA SER A 98 -50.53 1.91 -1.84
C SER A 98 -49.33 2.80 -1.53
N GLN A 99 -49.54 4.12 -1.48
CA GLN A 99 -48.50 5.11 -1.28
C GLN A 99 -47.90 5.04 0.14
N ALA A 100 -48.72 4.75 1.15
CA ALA A 100 -48.27 4.59 2.53
C ALA A 100 -47.32 3.38 2.68
N ASP A 101 -47.69 2.24 2.08
CA ASP A 101 -46.88 1.02 2.13
C ASP A 101 -45.55 1.22 1.39
N LEU A 102 -45.57 1.84 0.20
CA LEU A 102 -44.33 2.17 -0.52
C LEU A 102 -43.42 3.11 0.29
N TYR A 103 -43.99 4.12 0.97
CA TYR A 103 -43.18 5.00 1.81
C TYR A 103 -42.59 4.28 3.02
N LEU A 104 -43.31 3.32 3.60
CA LEU A 104 -42.81 2.49 4.70
C LEU A 104 -41.65 1.61 4.23
N GLU A 105 -41.78 0.91 3.10
CA GLU A 105 -40.71 0.09 2.51
C GLU A 105 -39.50 0.96 2.11
N THR A 106 -39.76 2.12 1.50
CA THR A 106 -38.72 3.12 1.17
C THR A 106 -37.96 3.55 2.43
N TYR A 107 -38.68 3.83 3.51
CA TYR A 107 -38.07 4.22 4.77
C TYR A 107 -37.22 3.10 5.36
N GLN A 108 -37.67 1.84 5.32
CA GLN A 108 -36.91 0.70 5.83
C GLN A 108 -35.59 0.51 5.08
N VAL A 109 -35.60 0.62 3.75
CA VAL A 109 -34.38 0.54 2.93
C VAL A 109 -33.44 1.71 3.25
N LEU A 110 -33.96 2.94 3.29
CA LEU A 110 -33.14 4.13 3.54
C LEU A 110 -32.62 4.22 4.98
N ASP A 111 -33.35 3.73 5.99
CA ASP A 111 -32.89 3.76 7.39
C ASP A 111 -31.65 2.88 7.61
N LEU A 112 -31.55 1.75 6.89
CA LEU A 112 -30.36 0.90 6.89
C LEU A 112 -29.14 1.65 6.33
N GLU A 113 -29.29 2.30 5.18
CA GLU A 113 -28.21 3.10 4.57
C GLU A 113 -27.84 4.32 5.44
N MET A 114 -28.83 4.97 6.04
CA MET A 114 -28.62 6.06 7.01
C MET A 114 -27.94 5.56 8.29
N SER A 115 -28.13 4.30 8.69
CA SER A 115 -27.39 3.68 9.80
C SER A 115 -25.90 3.56 9.47
N ARG A 116 -25.55 3.12 8.25
CA ARG A 116 -24.16 3.03 7.76
C ARG A 116 -23.48 4.40 7.73
N VAL A 117 -24.15 5.43 7.24
CA VAL A 117 -23.61 6.81 7.26
C VAL A 117 -23.36 7.29 8.69
N ARG A 118 -24.28 7.01 9.63
CA ARG A 118 -24.08 7.33 11.06
C ARG A 118 -22.90 6.56 11.66
N GLU A 119 -22.68 5.32 11.25
CA GLU A 119 -21.53 4.51 11.68
C GLU A 119 -20.21 5.08 11.19
N ILE A 120 -20.13 5.46 9.91
CA ILE A 120 -18.96 6.13 9.32
C ILE A 120 -18.66 7.44 10.07
N GLN A 121 -19.68 8.24 10.37
CA GLN A 121 -19.51 9.46 11.15
C GLN A 121 -18.98 9.19 12.57
N ARG A 122 -19.51 8.17 13.26
CA ARG A 122 -19.05 7.79 14.60
C ARG A 122 -17.60 7.29 14.58
N TRP A 123 -17.24 6.49 13.59
CA TRP A 123 -15.89 6.00 13.42
C TRP A 123 -14.91 7.13 13.09
N GLN A 124 -15.28 8.06 12.19
CA GLN A 124 -14.44 9.21 11.86
C GLN A 124 -14.12 10.05 13.11
N ALA A 125 -15.12 10.30 13.97
CA ALA A 125 -14.91 10.96 15.25
C ALA A 125 -14.03 10.15 16.21
N SER A 126 -14.21 8.83 16.28
CA SER A 126 -13.40 7.91 17.11
C SER A 126 -11.94 7.88 16.65
N ALA A 127 -11.70 7.71 15.35
CA ALA A 127 -10.38 7.66 14.74
C ALA A 127 -9.64 8.99 14.92
N ALA A 128 -10.29 10.12 14.65
CA ALA A 128 -9.71 11.44 14.89
C ALA A 128 -9.39 11.67 16.37
N SER A 129 -10.30 11.28 17.29
CA SER A 129 -10.08 11.41 18.73
C SER A 129 -8.91 10.54 19.23
N LYS A 130 -8.80 9.30 18.75
CA LYS A 130 -7.69 8.41 19.09
C LYS A 130 -6.36 8.92 18.55
N LEU A 131 -6.32 9.35 17.28
CA LEU A 131 -5.14 9.97 16.68
C LEU A 131 -4.70 11.21 17.46
N ALA A 132 -5.64 12.08 17.83
CA ALA A 132 -5.40 13.25 18.66
C ALA A 132 -4.84 12.87 20.03
N ALA A 133 -5.41 11.87 20.69
CA ALA A 133 -4.98 11.41 22.01
C ALA A 133 -3.53 10.90 21.99
N ASP A 134 -3.16 10.11 20.98
CA ASP A 134 -1.79 9.60 20.84
C ASP A 134 -0.82 10.74 20.48
N MET A 135 -1.20 11.64 19.57
CA MET A 135 -0.41 12.84 19.26
C MET A 135 -0.16 13.72 20.50
N GLN A 136 -1.20 13.96 21.31
CA GLN A 136 -1.10 14.70 22.56
C GLN A 136 -0.23 13.96 23.58
N ARG A 137 -0.34 12.63 23.67
CA ARG A 137 0.48 11.80 24.56
C ARG A 137 1.97 12.01 24.28
N PHE A 138 2.37 12.01 23.01
CA PHE A 138 3.78 12.19 22.61
C PHE A 138 4.26 13.65 22.64
N SER A 139 3.35 14.60 22.76
CA SER A 139 3.69 16.03 22.87
C SER A 139 3.98 16.47 24.33
N ARG A 140 3.54 15.69 25.35
CA ARG A 140 3.64 16.07 26.77
C ARG A 140 5.07 16.05 27.32
N PRO A 141 5.53 17.12 28.02
CA PRO A 141 6.86 17.20 28.61
C PRO A 141 7.23 16.12 29.65
N GLU A 142 6.23 15.56 30.33
CA GLU A 142 6.41 14.72 31.53
C GLU A 142 6.41 13.22 31.21
N ARG A 143 5.94 12.82 30.02
CA ARG A 143 5.94 11.41 29.54
C ARG A 143 7.08 11.10 28.56
N ARG A 144 8.11 11.96 28.54
CA ARG A 144 9.27 11.98 27.62
C ARG A 144 10.21 10.77 27.66
N ILE A 145 9.90 9.71 28.40
CA ILE A 145 10.86 8.61 28.58
C ILE A 145 10.91 7.69 27.37
N ASN A 146 9.84 7.57 26.57
CA ASN A 146 9.85 6.85 25.29
C ASN A 146 9.01 7.62 24.26
N GLY A 147 9.63 8.11 23.18
CA GLY A 147 8.90 8.67 22.03
C GLY A 147 8.06 7.60 21.31
N PRO A 148 7.23 7.98 20.31
CA PRO A 148 6.53 7.00 19.50
C PRO A 148 7.53 6.11 18.77
N THR A 149 7.26 4.81 18.75
CA THR A 149 8.01 3.90 17.89
C THR A 149 7.70 4.18 16.41
N ILE A 150 8.55 3.69 15.51
CA ILE A 150 8.37 3.84 14.06
C ILE A 150 7.10 3.16 13.57
N THR A 151 6.80 1.98 14.11
CA THR A 151 5.53 1.29 13.87
C THR A 151 4.34 2.14 14.30
N HIS A 152 4.45 2.86 15.42
CA HIS A 152 3.42 3.80 15.87
C HIS A 152 3.28 5.00 14.92
N LEU A 153 4.40 5.59 14.46
CA LEU A 153 4.38 6.66 13.46
C LEU A 153 3.66 6.21 12.18
N TRP A 154 4.01 5.04 11.63
CA TRP A 154 3.32 4.46 10.47
C TRP A 154 1.84 4.24 10.72
N SER A 155 1.47 3.74 11.90
CA SER A 155 0.06 3.50 12.26
C SER A 155 -0.74 4.82 12.30
N MET A 156 -0.18 5.88 12.88
CA MET A 156 -0.79 7.22 12.87
C MET A 156 -0.93 7.77 11.45
N LEU A 157 0.10 7.60 10.59
CA LEU A 157 0.07 8.06 9.21
C LEU A 157 -0.96 7.29 8.37
N LYS A 158 -1.08 5.98 8.57
CA LYS A 158 -2.09 5.15 7.90
C LYS A 158 -3.52 5.51 8.33
N VAL A 159 -3.76 5.77 9.63
CA VAL A 159 -5.07 6.28 10.08
C VAL A 159 -5.37 7.64 9.45
N LEU A 160 -4.39 8.55 9.41
CA LEU A 160 -4.55 9.86 8.76
C LEU A 160 -4.84 9.71 7.27
N ASP A 161 -4.18 8.79 6.57
CA ASP A 161 -4.43 8.52 5.16
C ASP A 161 -5.85 8.03 4.90
N VAL A 162 -6.34 7.11 5.73
CA VAL A 162 -7.72 6.62 5.63
C VAL A 162 -8.72 7.77 5.88
N LEU A 163 -8.46 8.64 6.86
CA LEU A 163 -9.27 9.85 7.09
C LEU A 163 -9.25 10.78 5.87
N VAL A 164 -8.08 11.01 5.25
CA VAL A 164 -7.95 11.84 4.05
C VAL A 164 -8.71 11.23 2.87
N GLN A 165 -8.61 9.93 2.64
CA GLN A 165 -9.33 9.26 1.56
C GLN A 165 -10.85 9.26 1.78
N LEU A 166 -11.30 8.88 2.97
CA LEU A 166 -12.72 8.91 3.37
C LEU A 166 -13.29 10.29 3.19
N ASP A 167 -12.52 11.31 3.54
CA ASP A 167 -12.96 12.67 3.43
C ASP A 167 -13.06 13.14 1.97
N HIS A 168 -12.16 12.74 1.07
CA HIS A 168 -12.31 13.07 -0.35
C HIS A 168 -13.46 12.29 -1.01
N LEU A 169 -13.67 11.03 -0.64
CA LEU A 169 -14.86 10.26 -1.02
C LEU A 169 -16.14 10.92 -0.47
N LYS A 170 -16.07 11.41 0.77
CA LYS A 170 -17.13 12.19 1.39
C LYS A 170 -17.25 13.55 0.76
N ASN A 171 -16.24 14.26 0.27
CA ASN A 171 -16.35 15.59 -0.35
C ASN A 171 -16.86 15.53 -1.79
N ALA A 172 -16.73 14.37 -2.45
CA ALA A 172 -17.64 14.01 -3.55
C ALA A 172 -19.13 13.99 -3.09
N LYS A 173 -19.40 14.08 -1.77
CA LYS A 173 -20.70 14.07 -1.05
C LYS A 173 -20.82 14.99 0.23
N ALA A 174 -19.99 16.04 0.39
CA ALA A 174 -19.81 17.04 1.49
C ALA A 174 -19.39 16.66 2.96
N SER A 175 -18.17 17.08 3.43
CA SER A 175 -17.82 17.99 4.58
C SER A 175 -16.68 17.61 5.59
N ILE A 176 -15.57 18.39 5.62
CA ILE A 176 -14.38 18.34 6.54
C ILE A 176 -14.41 19.10 7.89
N PRO A 177 -15.01 20.31 8.06
CA PRO A 177 -14.39 21.27 8.99
C PRO A 177 -14.51 21.00 10.50
N ASN A 178 -15.43 20.15 10.95
CA ASN A 178 -15.70 19.99 12.38
C ASN A 178 -14.68 19.12 13.12
N ASP A 179 -13.89 18.32 12.39
CA ASP A 179 -13.10 17.25 13.00
C ASP A 179 -11.69 17.67 13.43
N PHE A 180 -11.19 18.82 12.98
CA PHE A 180 -9.85 19.31 13.33
C PHE A 180 -9.85 20.34 14.46
N SER A 181 -10.89 20.43 15.29
CA SER A 181 -10.92 21.43 16.39
C SER A 181 -9.93 21.15 17.54
N TRP A 182 -9.20 20.02 17.52
CA TRP A 182 -8.34 19.52 18.60
C TRP A 182 -6.82 19.77 18.46
N TYR A 183 -6.33 20.41 17.37
CA TYR A 183 -4.87 20.56 17.12
C TYR A 183 -4.10 21.49 18.07
N LYS A 184 -4.77 22.14 19.04
CA LYS A 184 -4.07 22.94 20.06
C LYS A 184 -3.27 21.97 20.94
N SER A 185 -1.93 22.00 20.85
CA SER A 185 -0.92 21.24 21.63
C SER A 185 -0.24 20.00 21.00
N VAL A 186 -0.36 19.76 19.70
CA VAL A 186 0.28 18.60 19.00
C VAL A 186 1.41 18.97 18.02
N GLU A 187 1.89 20.21 18.05
CA GLU A 187 2.88 20.73 17.08
C GLU A 187 4.18 19.90 17.02
N ASP A 188 4.68 19.46 18.17
CA ASP A 188 5.95 18.73 18.27
C ASP A 188 5.91 17.38 17.52
N ILE A 189 4.81 16.63 17.66
CA ILE A 189 4.64 15.33 16.99
C ILE A 189 4.33 15.49 15.50
N LEU A 190 3.61 16.55 15.11
CA LEU A 190 3.37 16.82 13.69
C LEU A 190 4.68 17.08 12.93
N GLN A 191 5.61 17.83 13.53
CA GLN A 191 6.93 18.03 12.92
C GLN A 191 7.72 16.73 12.77
N VAL A 192 7.62 15.83 13.74
CA VAL A 192 8.25 14.49 13.67
C VAL A 192 7.67 13.68 12.52
N LEU A 193 6.34 13.64 12.39
CA LEU A 193 5.66 12.94 11.31
C LEU A 193 6.04 13.51 9.94
N ILE A 194 6.17 14.84 9.81
CA ILE A 194 6.63 15.48 8.57
C ILE A 194 8.08 15.11 8.27
N VAL A 195 8.98 15.16 9.27
CA VAL A 195 10.39 14.77 9.07
C VAL A 195 10.47 13.32 8.63
N PHE A 196 9.76 12.41 9.30
CA PHE A 196 9.70 11.00 8.95
C PHE A 196 9.19 10.78 7.53
N ALA A 197 8.08 11.43 7.15
CA ALA A 197 7.51 11.32 5.81
C ALA A 197 8.48 11.84 4.74
N VAL A 198 9.09 13.01 4.95
CA VAL A 198 10.03 13.61 3.99
C VAL A 198 11.29 12.78 3.84
N GLU A 199 11.86 12.27 4.94
CA GLU A 199 13.06 11.43 4.87
C GLU A 199 12.77 10.08 4.22
N SER A 200 11.64 9.47 4.54
CA SER A 200 11.22 8.20 3.92
C SER A 200 10.98 8.36 2.41
N LEU A 201 10.36 9.46 1.98
CA LEU A 201 10.15 9.76 0.55
C LEU A 201 11.43 10.05 -0.23
N GLU A 202 12.49 10.54 0.44
CA GLU A 202 13.79 10.77 -0.20
C GLU A 202 14.67 9.50 -0.23
N LEU A 203 14.28 8.45 0.49
CA LEU A 203 14.97 7.16 0.54
C LEU A 203 14.36 6.16 -0.45
N ASN A 204 14.84 6.23 -1.70
CA ASN A 204 14.28 5.47 -2.83
C ASN A 204 14.25 3.93 -2.69
N PHE A 205 15.04 3.32 -1.80
CA PHE A 205 15.15 1.84 -1.72
C PHE A 205 14.32 1.22 -0.58
N ALA A 206 13.77 2.04 0.31
CA ALA A 206 13.17 1.55 1.56
C ALA A 206 11.64 1.39 1.50
N LEU A 207 10.98 1.99 0.50
CA LEU A 207 9.52 2.02 0.41
C LEU A 207 9.02 1.30 -0.84
N LEU A 208 7.88 0.62 -0.69
CA LEU A 208 7.06 0.19 -1.81
C LEU A 208 6.05 1.29 -2.17
N PHE A 209 5.49 1.23 -3.39
CA PHE A 209 4.61 2.28 -3.90
C PHE A 209 3.37 2.57 -3.02
N PRO A 210 2.73 1.58 -2.34
CA PRO A 210 1.58 1.88 -1.50
C PRO A 210 1.96 2.81 -0.34
N GLU A 211 3.14 2.58 0.26
CA GLU A 211 3.69 3.38 1.34
C GLU A 211 4.08 4.78 0.84
N CYS A 212 4.68 4.86 -0.35
CA CYS A 212 4.98 6.14 -1.01
C CYS A 212 3.71 6.98 -1.21
N HIS A 213 2.67 6.40 -1.79
CA HIS A 213 1.40 7.10 -2.04
C HIS A 213 0.73 7.55 -0.74
N ILE A 214 0.75 6.73 0.33
CA ILE A 214 0.28 7.13 1.66
C ILE A 214 0.98 8.40 2.13
N LEU A 215 2.32 8.42 2.10
CA LEU A 215 3.10 9.57 2.57
C LEU A 215 2.82 10.82 1.72
N LEU A 216 2.70 10.67 0.40
CA LEU A 216 2.40 11.78 -0.50
C LEU A 216 1.01 12.39 -0.24
N ARG A 217 0.00 11.57 0.11
CA ARG A 217 -1.36 12.05 0.42
C ARG A 217 -1.45 12.76 1.77
N VAL A 218 -0.78 12.26 2.80
CA VAL A 218 -0.88 12.82 4.16
C VAL A 218 0.03 14.03 4.41
N LEU A 219 1.16 14.13 3.69
CA LEU A 219 2.15 15.19 3.90
C LEU A 219 1.58 16.62 3.75
N PRO A 220 0.77 16.96 2.73
CA PRO A 220 0.14 18.27 2.62
C PRO A 220 -0.72 18.62 3.85
N VAL A 221 -1.49 17.65 4.35
CA VAL A 221 -2.36 17.82 5.52
C VAL A 221 -1.52 18.07 6.77
N LEU A 222 -0.48 17.26 7.01
CA LEU A 222 0.43 17.45 8.13
C LEU A 222 1.10 18.83 8.12
N VAL A 223 1.54 19.31 6.95
CA VAL A 223 2.18 20.63 6.81
C VAL A 223 1.22 21.75 7.20
N VAL A 224 -0.05 21.68 6.78
CA VAL A 224 -1.05 22.67 7.18
C VAL A 224 -1.31 22.62 8.68
N LEU A 225 -1.49 21.42 9.24
CA LEU A 225 -1.73 21.22 10.68
C LEU A 225 -0.56 21.72 11.54
N ALA A 226 0.68 21.53 11.09
CA ALA A 226 1.89 21.96 11.79
C ALA A 226 2.17 23.48 11.67
N ALA A 227 1.55 24.15 10.70
CA ALA A 227 1.70 25.58 10.45
C ALA A 227 0.59 26.41 11.13
N SER A 228 0.27 26.05 12.38
CA SER A 228 -0.78 26.65 13.22
C SER A 228 -0.43 28.04 13.77
N SER A 229 0.81 28.52 13.60
CA SER A 229 1.24 29.90 13.84
C SER A 229 2.47 30.29 13.03
N GLU A 230 2.78 31.59 12.95
CA GLU A 230 4.00 32.08 12.28
C GLU A 230 5.26 31.48 12.90
N LYS A 231 5.31 31.41 14.24
CA LYS A 231 6.41 30.81 14.98
C LYS A 231 6.56 29.32 14.66
N ASP A 232 5.45 28.59 14.59
CA ASP A 232 5.45 27.15 14.34
C ASP A 232 5.87 26.87 12.90
N SER A 233 5.36 27.67 11.96
CA SER A 233 5.75 27.68 10.55
C SER A 233 7.26 27.89 10.39
N GLU A 234 7.80 28.94 11.01
CA GLU A 234 9.25 29.17 10.99
C GLU A 234 10.05 28.00 11.57
N SER A 235 9.58 27.43 12.68
CA SER A 235 10.25 26.29 13.33
C SER A 235 10.26 25.05 12.43
N LEU A 236 9.12 24.74 11.80
CA LEU A 236 8.95 23.65 10.85
C LEU A 236 9.88 23.85 9.64
N TYR A 237 9.86 25.04 9.04
CA TYR A 237 10.65 25.32 7.84
C TYR A 237 12.15 25.38 8.11
N LYS A 238 12.58 25.74 9.33
CA LYS A 238 13.97 25.61 9.77
C LYS A 238 14.37 24.14 9.90
N ARG A 239 13.48 23.29 10.44
CA ARG A 239 13.74 21.87 10.67
C ARG A 239 13.75 21.02 9.40
N VAL A 240 12.72 21.15 8.57
CA VAL A 240 12.52 20.31 7.37
C VAL A 240 13.16 20.91 6.13
N LYS A 241 13.36 22.24 6.11
CA LYS A 241 13.64 23.06 4.92
C LYS A 241 12.44 23.09 3.97
N ILE A 242 11.78 24.24 3.89
CA ILE A 242 10.61 24.45 3.00
C ILE A 242 10.87 24.06 1.53
N ASN A 243 12.10 24.20 1.03
CA ASN A 243 12.44 23.80 -0.34
C ASN A 243 12.32 22.29 -0.58
N ARG A 244 12.56 21.45 0.44
CA ARG A 244 12.36 19.99 0.32
C ARG A 244 10.88 19.68 0.13
N LEU A 245 10.01 20.30 0.94
CA LEU A 245 8.55 20.19 0.81
C LEU A 245 8.07 20.67 -0.57
N ILE A 246 8.53 21.84 -1.02
CA ILE A 246 8.19 22.39 -2.33
C ILE A 246 8.60 21.41 -3.44
N ASN A 247 9.81 20.84 -3.38
CA ASN A 247 10.28 19.90 -4.39
C ASN A 247 9.43 18.62 -4.42
N ILE A 248 9.08 18.06 -3.26
CA ILE A 248 8.22 16.88 -3.17
C ILE A 248 6.85 17.16 -3.81
N PHE A 249 6.20 18.27 -3.45
CA PHE A 249 4.88 18.61 -3.99
C PHE A 249 4.94 18.99 -5.48
N LYS A 250 6.03 19.61 -5.94
CA LYS A 250 6.22 19.92 -7.36
C LYS A 250 6.47 18.67 -8.19
N ASN A 251 7.25 17.71 -7.69
CA ASN A 251 7.52 16.48 -8.43
C ASN A 251 6.26 15.60 -8.54
N ASN A 252 5.33 15.73 -7.59
CA ASN A 252 4.11 14.93 -7.50
C ASN A 252 2.86 15.83 -7.55
N PRO A 253 2.57 16.53 -8.67
CA PRO A 253 1.42 17.43 -8.76
C PRO A 253 0.08 16.68 -8.74
N VAL A 254 0.09 15.39 -9.06
CA VAL A 254 -1.08 14.51 -9.08
C VAL A 254 -0.70 13.20 -8.38
N ILE A 255 -1.49 12.77 -7.41
CA ILE A 255 -1.25 11.56 -6.62
C ILE A 255 -2.48 10.66 -6.69
N PRO A 256 -2.33 9.34 -6.89
CA PRO A 256 -3.43 8.40 -6.77
C PRO A 256 -4.06 8.38 -5.38
N ALA A 257 -5.38 8.30 -5.27
CA ALA A 257 -6.08 8.17 -3.99
C ALA A 257 -7.01 6.96 -3.92
N PHE A 258 -7.96 6.86 -4.84
CA PHE A 258 -8.84 5.72 -5.00
C PHE A 258 -8.84 5.34 -6.49
N PRO A 259 -9.19 4.11 -6.92
CA PRO A 259 -9.14 3.65 -8.31
C PRO A 259 -9.31 4.70 -9.42
N ASP A 260 -10.43 5.43 -9.42
CA ASP A 260 -10.76 6.48 -10.40
C ASP A 260 -10.73 7.91 -9.81
N LEU A 261 -10.04 8.09 -8.66
CA LEU A 261 -9.92 9.37 -7.96
C LEU A 261 -8.44 9.74 -7.74
N HIS A 262 -8.12 10.99 -8.04
CA HIS A 262 -6.79 11.56 -7.84
C HIS A 262 -6.83 12.76 -6.89
N LEU A 263 -5.69 13.03 -6.27
CA LEU A 263 -5.47 14.19 -5.40
C LEU A 263 -4.38 15.09 -5.95
N SER A 264 -4.43 16.35 -5.56
CA SER A 264 -3.38 17.32 -5.83
C SER A 264 -2.89 17.92 -4.52
N PRO A 265 -1.59 17.80 -4.16
CA PRO A 265 -1.04 18.47 -3.00
C PRO A 265 -1.35 19.96 -2.98
N ALA A 266 -1.20 20.63 -4.12
CA ALA A 266 -1.49 22.06 -4.24
C ALA A 266 -2.97 22.37 -3.96
N ALA A 267 -3.89 21.54 -4.44
CA ALA A 267 -5.32 21.69 -4.18
C ALA A 267 -5.64 21.50 -2.69
N ILE A 268 -5.10 20.45 -2.05
CA ILE A 268 -5.28 20.19 -0.61
C ILE A 268 -4.78 21.38 0.23
N LEU A 269 -3.57 21.89 -0.08
CA LEU A 269 -3.02 23.05 0.63
C LEU A 269 -3.92 24.29 0.51
N LYS A 270 -4.43 24.56 -0.70
CA LYS A 270 -5.32 25.71 -0.96
C LYS A 270 -6.67 25.55 -0.27
N GLU A 271 -7.29 24.38 -0.37
CA GLU A 271 -8.57 24.08 0.28
C GLU A 271 -8.46 24.25 1.79
N LEU A 272 -7.47 23.60 2.42
CA LEU A 272 -7.25 23.70 3.85
C LEU A 272 -6.90 25.12 4.29
N SER A 273 -6.23 25.94 3.46
CA SER A 273 -5.88 27.32 3.82
C SER A 273 -7.09 28.19 4.19
N THR A 274 -8.28 27.87 3.68
CA THR A 274 -9.53 28.56 4.01
C THR A 274 -9.98 28.33 5.47
N TYR A 275 -9.61 27.19 6.03
CA TYR A 275 -9.93 26.78 7.41
C TYR A 275 -8.80 27.08 8.40
N PHE A 276 -7.58 27.32 7.91
CA PHE A 276 -6.41 27.64 8.71
C PHE A 276 -5.89 29.06 8.40
N PRO A 277 -6.48 30.12 8.98
CA PRO A 277 -6.17 31.52 8.65
C PRO A 277 -4.71 31.95 8.86
N LYS A 278 -3.92 31.16 9.61
CA LYS A 278 -2.50 31.43 9.82
C LYS A 278 -1.63 30.77 8.75
N PHE A 279 -2.09 29.67 8.15
CA PHE A 279 -1.46 29.06 6.99
C PHE A 279 -1.73 29.86 5.71
N SER A 280 -2.86 30.58 5.63
CA SER A 280 -3.19 31.41 4.46
C SER A 280 -2.17 32.52 4.15
N ALA A 281 -1.36 32.91 5.14
CA ALA A 281 -0.23 33.83 4.95
C ALA A 281 0.96 33.21 4.19
N GLN A 282 0.99 31.88 3.98
CA GLN A 282 2.12 31.17 3.41
C GLN A 282 2.14 31.19 1.87
N SER A 283 2.54 32.33 1.31
CA SER A 283 2.54 32.56 -0.14
C SER A 283 3.37 31.55 -0.94
N ARG A 284 4.45 30.99 -0.38
CA ARG A 284 5.37 30.09 -1.10
C ARG A 284 4.82 28.68 -1.36
N LEU A 285 4.00 28.16 -0.45
CA LEU A 285 3.36 26.85 -0.62
C LEU A 285 2.03 27.00 -1.36
N LEU A 286 1.32 28.11 -1.14
CA LEU A 286 0.06 28.39 -1.83
C LEU A 286 0.24 28.85 -3.29
N SER A 287 1.46 29.22 -3.69
CA SER A 287 1.80 29.49 -5.09
C SER A 287 2.07 28.24 -5.92
N LEU A 288 2.02 27.05 -5.32
CA LEU A 288 2.07 25.79 -6.06
C LEU A 288 0.84 25.69 -6.97
N LEU A 289 1.09 25.24 -8.20
CA LEU A 289 0.06 25.14 -9.22
C LEU A 289 -0.64 23.80 -9.11
N SER A 290 -1.97 23.86 -9.07
CA SER A 290 -2.81 22.69 -9.28
C SER A 290 -2.70 22.22 -10.73
N PRO A 291 -3.01 20.95 -11.05
CA PRO A 291 -2.86 20.42 -12.40
C PRO A 291 -3.46 21.33 -13.47
N HIS A 292 -4.72 21.77 -13.33
CA HIS A 292 -5.40 22.63 -14.30
C HIS A 292 -4.75 24.02 -14.49
N GLU A 293 -3.94 24.50 -13.56
CA GLU A 293 -3.28 25.80 -13.60
C GLU A 293 -1.89 25.76 -14.25
N LEU A 294 -1.35 24.57 -14.51
CA LEU A 294 0.00 24.42 -15.06
C LEU A 294 0.12 25.03 -16.47
N PRO A 295 1.19 25.81 -16.75
CA PRO A 295 1.48 26.29 -18.10
C PRO A 295 1.65 25.13 -19.09
N PRO A 296 1.34 25.33 -20.39
CA PRO A 296 1.42 24.24 -21.39
C PRO A 296 2.78 23.55 -21.46
N ARG A 297 3.89 24.29 -21.28
CA ARG A 297 5.24 23.72 -21.29
C ARG A 297 5.49 22.80 -20.09
N GLU A 298 5.21 23.29 -18.88
CA GLU A 298 5.36 22.49 -17.65
C GLU A 298 4.44 21.26 -17.67
N ALA A 299 3.19 21.44 -18.15
CA ALA A 299 2.26 20.33 -18.31
C ALA A 299 2.79 19.25 -19.26
N GLN A 300 3.48 19.63 -20.33
CA GLN A 300 4.10 18.68 -21.27
C GLN A 300 5.27 17.92 -20.63
N ASP A 301 6.08 18.60 -19.81
CA ASP A 301 7.19 17.96 -19.10
C ASP A 301 6.67 16.94 -18.05
N TYR A 302 5.63 17.31 -17.29
CA TYR A 302 4.96 16.35 -16.41
C TYR A 302 4.34 15.21 -17.21
N GLN A 303 3.66 15.48 -18.32
CA GLN A 303 3.12 14.41 -19.17
C GLN A 303 4.22 13.42 -19.58
N ARG A 304 5.42 13.88 -19.97
CA ARG A 304 6.55 12.98 -20.24
C ARG A 304 6.96 12.15 -19.03
N HIS A 305 6.90 12.75 -17.84
CA HIS A 305 7.19 12.07 -16.58
C HIS A 305 6.11 11.08 -16.15
N TYR A 306 4.83 11.27 -16.46
CA TYR A 306 3.74 10.38 -16.03
C TYR A 306 3.44 9.26 -17.03
N LEU A 307 3.56 9.53 -18.34
CA LEU A 307 3.17 8.53 -19.34
C LEU A 307 4.16 7.37 -19.46
N VAL A 308 3.65 6.16 -19.45
CA VAL A 308 4.36 4.88 -19.58
C VAL A 308 5.12 4.81 -20.90
N ILE A 309 4.55 5.31 -21.99
CA ILE A 309 5.16 5.30 -23.33
C ILE A 309 6.58 5.90 -23.36
N ASN A 310 6.87 6.90 -22.51
CA ASN A 310 8.18 7.54 -22.48
C ASN A 310 9.24 6.72 -21.71
N HIS A 311 8.84 5.64 -21.05
CA HIS A 311 9.68 4.81 -20.17
C HIS A 311 9.72 3.36 -20.61
N ILE A 312 8.81 2.94 -21.49
CA ILE A 312 8.66 1.54 -21.91
C ILE A 312 9.96 0.94 -22.49
N GLY A 313 10.80 1.76 -23.13
CA GLY A 313 12.11 1.33 -23.60
C GLY A 313 13.04 0.87 -22.48
N SER A 314 13.14 1.65 -21.39
CA SER A 314 13.94 1.28 -20.20
C SER A 314 13.33 0.09 -19.47
N ILE A 315 12.00 0.09 -19.32
CA ILE A 315 11.27 -0.99 -18.66
C ILE A 315 11.52 -2.32 -19.37
N ARG A 316 11.48 -2.35 -20.71
CA ARG A 316 11.77 -3.57 -21.48
C ARG A 316 13.17 -4.10 -21.19
N THR A 317 14.18 -3.22 -21.19
CA THR A 317 15.56 -3.64 -20.86
C THR A 317 15.71 -4.11 -19.42
N GLU A 318 15.03 -3.46 -18.47
CA GLU A 318 15.01 -3.86 -17.05
C GLU A 318 14.34 -5.23 -16.86
N HIS A 319 13.21 -5.46 -17.54
CA HIS A 319 12.50 -6.74 -17.51
C HIS A 319 13.36 -7.89 -18.05
N ASP A 320 13.97 -7.72 -19.21
CA ASP A 320 14.75 -8.79 -19.84
C ASP A 320 15.98 -9.15 -19.02
N ASP A 321 16.71 -8.14 -18.53
CA ASP A 321 17.87 -8.33 -17.67
C ASP A 321 17.50 -9.02 -16.36
N PHE A 322 16.45 -8.54 -15.68
CA PHE A 322 15.98 -9.16 -14.44
C PHE A 322 15.51 -10.61 -14.66
N SER A 323 14.74 -10.87 -15.70
CA SER A 323 14.21 -12.21 -15.99
C SER A 323 15.32 -13.23 -16.19
N ILE A 324 16.38 -12.85 -16.93
CA ILE A 324 17.55 -13.70 -17.16
C ILE A 324 18.31 -13.95 -15.85
N ARG A 325 18.58 -12.88 -15.08
CA ARG A 325 19.30 -12.99 -13.80
C ARG A 325 18.53 -13.81 -12.77
N PHE A 326 17.22 -13.59 -12.65
CA PHE A 326 16.36 -14.33 -11.75
C PHE A 326 16.32 -15.83 -12.11
N ALA A 327 16.12 -16.15 -13.39
CA ALA A 327 16.14 -17.54 -13.84
C ALA A 327 17.51 -18.21 -13.59
N SER A 328 18.61 -17.49 -13.82
CA SER A 328 19.96 -17.96 -13.51
C SER A 328 20.16 -18.22 -12.01
N ALA A 329 19.74 -17.28 -11.15
CA ALA A 329 19.81 -17.41 -9.69
C ALA A 329 18.99 -18.62 -9.20
N MET A 330 17.80 -18.83 -9.75
CA MET A 330 16.97 -20.00 -9.44
C MET A 330 17.66 -21.32 -9.83
N ASN A 331 18.29 -21.38 -11.00
CA ASN A 331 19.06 -22.56 -11.42
C ASN A 331 20.24 -22.84 -10.48
N GLN A 332 20.95 -21.80 -10.03
CA GLN A 332 22.03 -21.94 -9.04
C GLN A 332 21.51 -22.44 -7.69
N LEU A 333 20.36 -21.95 -7.24
CA LEU A 333 19.72 -22.41 -6.00
C LEU A 333 19.30 -23.88 -6.10
N MET A 334 18.74 -24.31 -7.23
CA MET A 334 18.40 -25.71 -7.46
C MET A 334 19.64 -26.60 -7.49
N LEU A 335 20.72 -26.15 -8.12
CA LEU A 335 21.99 -26.86 -8.11
C LEU A 335 22.56 -27.00 -6.69
N LEU A 336 22.55 -25.92 -5.91
CA LEU A 336 22.99 -25.92 -4.51
C LEU A 336 22.22 -26.96 -3.68
N ARG A 337 20.90 -27.05 -3.88
CA ARG A 337 20.05 -28.04 -3.19
C ARG A 337 20.32 -29.49 -3.60
N SER A 338 20.87 -29.71 -4.79
CA SER A 338 21.17 -31.05 -5.30
C SER A 338 22.54 -31.59 -4.86
N ILE A 339 23.44 -30.73 -4.38
CA ILE A 339 24.81 -31.10 -4.01
C ILE A 339 24.87 -31.33 -2.49
N GLU A 340 25.21 -32.57 -2.10
CA GLU A 340 25.54 -32.87 -0.70
C GLU A 340 26.91 -32.30 -0.32
N GLY A 341 26.98 -31.55 0.79
CA GLY A 341 28.25 -31.00 1.29
C GLY A 341 28.82 -29.86 0.45
N ALA A 342 27.96 -29.06 -0.20
CA ALA A 342 28.36 -27.88 -0.96
C ALA A 342 29.24 -26.92 -0.14
N ASP A 343 30.16 -26.24 -0.83
CA ASP A 343 31.02 -25.22 -0.24
C ASP A 343 30.20 -24.12 0.45
N LEU A 344 30.62 -23.72 1.65
CA LEU A 344 29.85 -22.82 2.51
C LEU A 344 29.86 -21.37 2.00
N GLU A 345 30.97 -20.92 1.41
CA GLU A 345 31.05 -19.57 0.85
C GLU A 345 30.18 -19.45 -0.40
N TRP A 346 30.25 -20.44 -1.29
CA TRP A 346 29.38 -20.52 -2.45
C TRP A 346 27.90 -20.61 -2.06
N ALA A 347 27.54 -21.43 -1.06
CA ALA A 347 26.17 -21.52 -0.57
C ALA A 347 25.66 -20.17 -0.05
N LYS A 348 26.50 -19.41 0.66
CA LYS A 348 26.17 -18.07 1.15
C LYS A 348 25.98 -17.08 0.00
N GLU A 349 26.86 -17.11 -1.00
CA GLU A 349 26.77 -16.25 -2.18
C GLU A 349 25.46 -16.49 -2.96
N VAL A 350 25.12 -17.76 -3.22
CA VAL A 350 23.89 -18.12 -3.94
C VAL A 350 22.64 -17.68 -3.17
N LYS A 351 22.59 -17.92 -1.85
CA LYS A 351 21.44 -17.49 -1.01
C LYS A 351 21.32 -15.97 -0.92
N GLY A 352 22.45 -15.27 -0.80
CA GLY A 352 22.51 -13.81 -0.83
C GLY A 352 22.02 -13.23 -2.15
N ASN A 353 22.47 -13.79 -3.28
CA ASN A 353 21.99 -13.41 -4.60
C ASN A 353 20.48 -13.62 -4.75
N ILE A 354 19.93 -14.73 -4.24
CA ILE A 354 18.47 -14.95 -4.22
C ILE A 354 17.74 -13.85 -3.43
N TYR A 355 18.23 -13.48 -2.26
CA TYR A 355 17.67 -12.38 -1.48
C TYR A 355 17.68 -11.07 -2.27
N ASP A 356 18.80 -10.72 -2.89
CA ASP A 356 18.94 -9.51 -3.70
C ASP A 356 17.98 -9.51 -4.90
N MET A 357 17.84 -10.64 -5.59
CA MET A 357 16.88 -10.80 -6.70
C MET A 357 15.42 -10.65 -6.24
N VAL A 358 15.07 -11.10 -5.05
CA VAL A 358 13.71 -10.93 -4.50
C VAL A 358 13.43 -9.48 -4.14
N VAL A 359 14.38 -8.81 -3.47
CA VAL A 359 14.28 -7.38 -3.14
C VAL A 359 14.15 -6.54 -4.40
N GLU A 360 15.00 -6.80 -5.39
CA GLU A 360 14.95 -6.12 -6.69
C GLU A 360 13.61 -6.37 -7.39
N GLY A 361 13.13 -7.62 -7.44
CA GLY A 361 11.84 -7.97 -8.04
C GLY A 361 10.68 -7.20 -7.43
N PHE A 362 10.63 -7.08 -6.10
CA PHE A 362 9.62 -6.26 -5.41
C PHE A 362 9.73 -4.80 -5.79
N GLN A 363 10.94 -4.24 -5.83
CA GLN A 363 11.15 -2.84 -6.20
C GLN A 363 10.79 -2.57 -7.67
N LEU A 364 11.11 -3.48 -8.60
CA LEU A 364 10.76 -3.38 -10.02
C LEU A 364 9.25 -3.34 -10.21
N VAL A 365 8.57 -4.38 -9.74
CA VAL A 365 7.11 -4.50 -9.88
C VAL A 365 6.41 -3.35 -9.17
N SER A 366 6.88 -2.97 -7.97
CA SER A 366 6.36 -1.80 -7.25
C SER A 366 6.44 -0.52 -8.08
N ARG A 367 7.59 -0.22 -8.69
CA ARG A 367 7.76 0.99 -9.53
C ARG A 367 6.88 0.94 -10.78
N TRP A 368 6.75 -0.22 -11.40
CA TRP A 368 5.97 -0.39 -12.62
C TRP A 368 4.47 -0.25 -12.36
N THR A 369 3.95 -0.88 -11.30
CA THR A 369 2.55 -0.75 -10.89
C THR A 369 2.22 0.68 -10.44
N ALA A 370 3.12 1.32 -9.67
CA ALA A 370 2.98 2.74 -9.32
C ALA A 370 2.79 3.61 -10.56
N ARG A 371 3.60 3.36 -11.59
CA ARG A 371 3.60 4.13 -12.82
C ARG A 371 2.32 3.98 -13.64
N VAL A 372 1.72 2.78 -13.64
CA VAL A 372 0.38 2.58 -14.22
C VAL A 372 -0.65 3.43 -13.48
N TRP A 373 -0.62 3.42 -12.15
CA TRP A 373 -1.58 4.15 -11.32
C TRP A 373 -1.41 5.68 -11.43
N GLU A 374 -0.16 6.15 -11.40
CA GLU A 374 0.21 7.55 -11.60
C GLU A 374 -0.22 8.05 -12.98
N GLN A 375 -0.03 7.26 -14.04
CA GLN A 375 -0.51 7.61 -15.38
C GLN A 375 -2.04 7.79 -15.38
N CYS A 376 -2.78 6.87 -14.76
CA CYS A 376 -4.25 6.98 -14.67
C CYS A 376 -4.65 8.25 -13.93
N ALA A 377 -4.04 8.52 -12.77
CA ALA A 377 -4.30 9.73 -12.01
C ALA A 377 -4.02 11.01 -12.83
N TRP A 378 -2.91 11.05 -13.57
CA TRP A 378 -2.58 12.16 -14.47
C TRP A 378 -3.63 12.35 -15.57
N LYS A 379 -4.06 11.26 -16.22
CA LYS A 379 -5.10 11.29 -17.27
C LYS A 379 -6.46 11.74 -16.72
N PHE A 380 -6.86 11.28 -15.53
CA PHE A 380 -8.07 11.75 -14.85
C PHE A 380 -8.03 13.24 -14.52
N SER A 381 -6.85 13.78 -14.18
CA SER A 381 -6.68 15.23 -13.97
C SER A 381 -6.71 16.07 -15.26
N ARG A 382 -6.70 15.42 -16.43
CA ARG A 382 -6.58 16.06 -17.75
C ARG A 382 -7.55 15.44 -18.77
N PRO A 383 -8.85 15.79 -18.71
CA PRO A 383 -9.79 15.39 -19.75
C PRO A 383 -9.33 15.84 -21.14
N CYS A 384 -9.51 14.97 -22.14
CA CYS A 384 -9.29 15.26 -23.54
C CYS A 384 -10.16 16.45 -23.98
N LYS A 385 -9.55 17.45 -24.62
CA LYS A 385 -10.24 18.69 -25.03
C LYS A 385 -10.97 18.55 -26.35
N ASP A 386 -10.38 17.80 -27.28
CA ASP A 386 -10.85 17.66 -28.66
C ASP A 386 -11.05 16.15 -28.97
N PRO A 387 -12.12 15.52 -28.46
CA PRO A 387 -12.41 14.12 -28.75
C PRO A 387 -12.76 13.95 -30.23
N VAL A 388 -12.01 13.09 -30.92
CA VAL A 388 -12.26 12.75 -32.32
C VAL A 388 -13.17 11.52 -32.36
N SER A 389 -14.38 11.69 -32.89
CA SER A 389 -15.31 10.58 -33.11
C SER A 389 -14.88 9.76 -34.33
N THR A 390 -14.92 8.44 -34.22
CA THR A 390 -14.83 7.49 -35.35
C THR A 390 -16.16 7.40 -36.13
N GLU A 391 -17.27 7.78 -35.48
CA GLU A 391 -18.63 7.76 -36.03
C GLU A 391 -19.01 9.15 -36.61
N PRO A 392 -19.43 9.26 -37.88
CA PRO A 392 -19.66 10.53 -38.57
C PRO A 392 -20.85 11.37 -38.04
N ASN A 393 -21.64 10.84 -37.09
CA ASN A 393 -22.85 11.49 -36.56
C ASN A 393 -22.79 11.88 -35.07
N GLU A 394 -21.71 11.58 -34.34
CA GLU A 394 -21.60 11.95 -32.92
C GLU A 394 -21.02 13.35 -32.73
N LYS A 395 -21.71 14.18 -31.96
CA LYS A 395 -21.25 15.55 -31.66
C LYS A 395 -20.38 15.54 -30.40
N PRO A 396 -19.26 16.28 -30.34
CA PRO A 396 -18.37 16.33 -29.17
C PRO A 396 -19.04 16.67 -27.83
N GLU A 397 -20.16 17.39 -27.86
CA GLU A 397 -20.91 17.81 -26.66
C GLU A 397 -21.71 16.67 -26.00
N SER A 398 -21.87 15.50 -26.65
CA SER A 398 -22.58 14.35 -26.08
C SER A 398 -21.71 13.43 -25.23
N PHE A 399 -20.38 13.57 -25.27
CA PHE A 399 -19.48 12.68 -24.56
C PHE A 399 -19.47 12.96 -23.06
N SER A 400 -19.55 11.88 -22.27
CA SER A 400 -19.43 11.93 -20.82
C SER A 400 -18.03 12.41 -20.41
N ASP A 401 -17.91 12.93 -19.19
CA ASP A 401 -16.61 13.35 -18.67
C ASP A 401 -15.66 12.16 -18.47
N TYR A 402 -16.20 10.97 -18.22
CA TYR A 402 -15.42 9.73 -18.15
C TYR A 402 -14.78 9.35 -19.48
N GLU A 403 -15.54 9.41 -20.57
CA GLU A 403 -15.01 9.14 -21.91
C GLU A 403 -13.84 10.06 -22.28
N LYS A 404 -13.89 11.33 -21.86
CA LYS A 404 -12.81 12.29 -22.11
C LYS A 404 -11.54 11.96 -21.35
N VAL A 405 -11.62 11.31 -20.19
CA VAL A 405 -10.43 10.96 -19.38
C VAL A 405 -9.92 9.54 -19.63
N VAL A 406 -10.75 8.66 -20.19
CA VAL A 406 -10.39 7.28 -20.55
C VAL A 406 -10.41 7.08 -22.06
N ARG A 407 -11.59 6.81 -22.66
CA ARG A 407 -11.76 6.41 -24.07
C ARG A 407 -10.95 7.25 -25.06
N PHE A 408 -11.03 8.58 -24.93
CA PHE A 408 -10.38 9.54 -25.83
C PHE A 408 -9.03 10.06 -25.34
N ASN A 409 -8.54 9.56 -24.21
CA ASN A 409 -7.31 10.05 -23.59
C ASN A 409 -6.12 9.09 -23.71
N TYR A 410 -6.30 7.92 -24.34
CA TYR A 410 -5.23 6.97 -24.61
C TYR A 410 -5.05 6.77 -26.12
N SER A 411 -3.90 7.17 -26.65
CA SER A 411 -3.51 6.89 -28.03
C SER A 411 -3.23 5.39 -28.24
N ALA A 412 -3.20 4.94 -29.51
CA ALA A 412 -2.84 3.56 -29.83
C ALA A 412 -1.45 3.17 -29.27
N ASP A 413 -0.45 4.05 -29.39
CA ASP A 413 0.88 3.80 -28.86
C ASP A 413 0.91 3.76 -27.32
N GLU A 414 0.07 4.57 -26.65
CA GLU A 414 -0.07 4.52 -25.19
C GLU A 414 -0.74 3.23 -24.72
N ARG A 415 -1.76 2.75 -25.46
CA ARG A 415 -2.41 1.45 -25.19
C ARG A 415 -1.44 0.30 -25.39
N LYS A 416 -0.67 0.29 -26.48
CA LYS A 416 0.41 -0.66 -26.72
C LYS A 416 1.41 -0.67 -25.55
N ALA A 417 1.90 0.50 -25.14
CA ALA A 417 2.85 0.60 -24.03
C ALA A 417 2.26 0.12 -22.70
N LEU A 418 0.97 0.33 -22.46
CA LEU A 418 0.27 -0.22 -21.29
C LEU A 418 0.17 -1.75 -21.35
N VAL A 419 -0.23 -2.34 -22.49
CA VAL A 419 -0.27 -3.80 -22.64
C VAL A 419 1.09 -4.44 -22.37
N GLU A 420 2.17 -3.86 -22.91
CA GLU A 420 3.53 -4.32 -22.65
C GLU A 420 3.86 -4.25 -21.15
N LEU A 421 3.58 -3.12 -20.50
CA LEU A 421 3.87 -2.94 -19.07
C LEU A 421 3.09 -3.92 -18.18
N VAL A 422 1.79 -4.09 -18.44
CA VAL A 422 0.95 -5.07 -17.74
C VAL A 422 1.53 -6.47 -17.92
N SER A 423 1.97 -6.81 -19.13
CA SER A 423 2.59 -8.11 -19.43
C SER A 423 3.90 -8.32 -18.67
N TYR A 424 4.77 -7.32 -18.60
CA TYR A 424 5.99 -7.41 -17.80
C TYR A 424 5.70 -7.55 -16.30
N ILE A 425 4.72 -6.81 -15.77
CA ILE A 425 4.29 -6.94 -14.36
C ILE A 425 3.82 -8.37 -14.08
N LYS A 426 2.89 -8.91 -14.90
CA LYS A 426 2.32 -10.25 -14.72
C LYS A 426 3.34 -11.37 -14.96
N SER A 427 4.28 -11.17 -15.89
CA SER A 427 5.39 -12.10 -16.14
C SER A 427 6.28 -12.25 -14.89
N ILE A 428 6.78 -11.13 -14.35
CA ILE A 428 7.61 -11.15 -13.14
C ILE A 428 6.81 -11.67 -11.94
N ALA A 429 5.53 -11.27 -11.80
CA ALA A 429 4.64 -11.81 -10.78
C ALA A 429 4.59 -13.34 -10.82
N SER A 430 4.37 -13.92 -12.01
CA SER A 430 4.31 -15.36 -12.21
C SER A 430 5.62 -16.06 -11.83
N MET A 431 6.77 -15.48 -12.24
CA MET A 431 8.09 -16.02 -11.89
C MET A 431 8.32 -16.02 -10.37
N MET A 432 7.97 -14.94 -9.70
CA MET A 432 8.12 -14.79 -8.25
C MET A 432 7.16 -15.70 -7.47
N GLN A 433 5.88 -15.75 -7.84
CA GLN A 433 4.90 -16.64 -7.21
C GLN A 433 5.29 -18.11 -7.31
N LYS A 434 5.81 -18.56 -8.45
CA LYS A 434 6.32 -19.93 -8.62
C LYS A 434 7.55 -20.23 -7.77
N ALA A 435 8.33 -19.20 -7.43
CA ALA A 435 9.55 -19.32 -6.65
C ALA A 435 9.34 -19.26 -5.13
N ASP A 436 8.22 -18.73 -4.62
CA ASP A 436 7.93 -18.48 -3.19
C ASP A 436 8.48 -19.57 -2.24
N THR A 437 7.97 -20.80 -2.36
CA THR A 437 8.37 -21.92 -1.48
C THR A 437 9.82 -22.37 -1.71
N LEU A 438 10.35 -22.15 -2.91
CA LEU A 438 11.71 -22.53 -3.27
C LEU A 438 12.74 -21.57 -2.69
N VAL A 439 12.42 -20.29 -2.55
CA VAL A 439 13.36 -19.27 -2.05
C VAL A 439 13.29 -19.06 -0.55
N ALA A 440 12.22 -19.50 0.12
CA ALA A 440 11.94 -19.25 1.53
C ALA A 440 13.14 -19.49 2.48
N ASP A 441 13.74 -20.69 2.44
CA ASP A 441 14.88 -21.01 3.32
C ASP A 441 16.10 -20.12 3.06
N ALA A 442 16.37 -19.82 1.78
CA ALA A 442 17.49 -18.97 1.38
C ALA A 442 17.31 -17.52 1.86
N ILE A 443 16.07 -17.02 1.76
CA ILE A 443 15.68 -15.70 2.27
C ILE A 443 15.83 -15.67 3.80
N TRP A 444 15.22 -16.60 4.51
CA TRP A 444 15.23 -16.61 5.98
C TRP A 444 16.64 -16.74 6.53
N GLU A 445 17.47 -17.58 5.91
CA GLU A 445 18.86 -17.74 6.30
C GLU A 445 19.70 -16.48 6.04
N THR A 446 19.48 -15.81 4.90
CA THR A 446 20.16 -14.54 4.59
C THR A 446 19.75 -13.44 5.56
N ILE A 447 18.45 -13.26 5.81
CA ILE A 447 17.95 -12.27 6.80
C ILE A 447 18.51 -12.58 8.19
N HIS A 448 18.48 -13.85 8.60
CA HIS A 448 19.07 -14.27 9.88
C HIS A 448 20.56 -13.93 9.93
N ALA A 449 21.32 -14.22 8.87
CA ALA A 449 22.75 -13.93 8.81
C ALA A 449 23.04 -12.43 8.99
N GLU A 450 22.24 -11.56 8.38
CA GLU A 450 22.40 -10.12 8.50
C GLU A 450 22.03 -9.59 9.88
N VAL A 451 20.93 -10.09 10.46
CA VAL A 451 20.56 -9.74 11.84
C VAL A 451 21.66 -10.18 12.81
N GLN A 452 22.19 -11.40 12.65
CA GLN A 452 23.26 -11.91 13.50
C GLN A 452 24.58 -11.16 13.30
N ASP A 453 24.96 -10.79 12.07
CA ASP A 453 26.16 -9.98 11.85
C ASP A 453 26.03 -8.61 12.51
N PHE A 454 24.86 -7.98 12.37
CA PHE A 454 24.60 -6.71 13.03
C PHE A 454 24.73 -6.82 14.55
N VAL A 455 23.97 -7.72 15.18
CA VAL A 455 23.94 -7.79 16.64
C VAL A 455 25.21 -8.40 17.21
N GLN A 456 25.82 -9.42 16.60
CA GLN A 456 26.98 -10.11 17.16
C GLN A 456 28.30 -9.40 16.84
N ASN A 457 28.48 -8.83 15.64
CA ASN A 457 29.75 -8.27 15.17
C ASN A 457 29.76 -6.74 15.14
N ILE A 458 28.81 -6.12 14.43
CA ILE A 458 28.79 -4.66 14.25
C ILE A 458 28.61 -3.97 15.61
N LEU A 459 27.59 -4.36 16.37
CA LEU A 459 27.35 -3.79 17.71
C LEU A 459 28.49 -4.12 18.70
N ALA A 460 29.14 -5.29 18.61
CA ALA A 460 30.31 -5.58 19.44
C ALA A 460 31.46 -4.61 19.17
N THR A 461 31.71 -4.33 17.90
CA THR A 461 32.75 -3.39 17.49
C THR A 461 32.43 -2.00 18.01
N MET A 462 31.21 -1.51 17.80
CA MET A 462 30.76 -0.21 18.30
C MET A 462 30.82 -0.09 19.84
N LEU A 463 30.51 -1.17 20.57
CA LEU A 463 30.65 -1.22 22.04
C LEU A 463 32.11 -1.07 22.49
N ARG A 464 33.06 -1.68 21.77
CA ARG A 464 34.50 -1.61 22.08
C ARG A 464 35.11 -0.26 21.68
N THR A 465 34.56 0.39 20.66
CA THR A 465 35.06 1.66 20.11
C THR A 465 34.23 2.86 20.58
N THR A 466 33.19 3.19 19.83
CA THR A 466 32.38 4.42 19.91
C THR A 466 31.63 4.57 21.21
N PHE A 467 31.12 3.47 21.77
CA PHE A 467 30.27 3.50 22.96
C PHE A 467 30.99 3.11 24.25
N ARG A 468 32.28 2.71 24.22
CA ARG A 468 33.03 2.20 25.38
C ARG A 468 32.93 3.06 26.65
N LYS A 469 32.87 4.39 26.51
CA LYS A 469 32.78 5.35 27.63
C LYS A 469 31.35 5.88 27.87
N LYS A 470 30.36 5.48 27.07
CA LYS A 470 28.97 5.94 27.11
C LYS A 470 28.09 4.85 27.71
N LYS A 471 27.98 4.82 29.04
CA LYS A 471 27.32 3.73 29.80
C LYS A 471 25.86 3.51 29.37
N ASP A 472 25.08 4.58 29.23
CA ASP A 472 23.65 4.46 28.89
C ASP A 472 23.44 3.92 27.47
N MET A 473 24.18 4.44 26.49
CA MET A 473 24.11 3.94 25.11
C MET A 473 24.65 2.52 24.99
N SER A 474 25.72 2.18 25.73
CA SER A 474 26.24 0.81 25.80
C SER A 474 25.22 -0.18 26.34
N ARG A 475 24.37 0.24 27.27
CA ARG A 475 23.26 -0.57 27.77
C ARG A 475 22.27 -0.86 26.64
N ILE A 476 21.84 0.15 25.88
CA ILE A 476 20.90 -0.04 24.77
C ILE A 476 21.47 -0.99 23.70
N LEU A 477 22.76 -0.88 23.37
CA LEU A 477 23.43 -1.82 22.46
C LEU A 477 23.48 -3.25 23.02
N SER A 478 23.66 -3.39 24.34
CA SER A 478 23.64 -4.69 25.02
C SER A 478 22.23 -5.28 25.05
N ASP A 479 21.20 -4.44 25.17
CA ASP A 479 19.80 -4.86 25.11
C ASP A 479 19.46 -5.37 23.70
N MET A 480 19.91 -4.69 22.64
CA MET A 480 19.76 -5.18 21.25
C MET A 480 20.40 -6.57 21.05
N ARG A 481 21.59 -6.78 21.61
CA ARG A 481 22.28 -8.08 21.59
C ARG A 481 21.52 -9.15 22.36
N THR A 482 21.02 -8.82 23.54
CA THR A 482 20.28 -9.77 24.38
C THR A 482 18.96 -10.18 23.73
N LEU A 483 18.33 -9.26 22.99
CA LEU A 483 17.04 -9.45 22.36
C LEU A 483 17.09 -10.36 21.12
N SER A 484 18.11 -10.19 20.27
CA SER A 484 18.13 -10.81 18.93
C SER A 484 19.35 -11.70 18.63
N ALA A 485 20.38 -11.72 19.48
CA ALA A 485 21.54 -12.58 19.20
C ALA A 485 21.23 -14.05 19.51
N ASP A 486 21.36 -14.90 18.48
CA ASP A 486 21.31 -16.35 18.63
C ASP A 486 22.72 -16.89 18.90
N TRP A 487 23.10 -16.96 20.19
CA TRP A 487 24.39 -17.52 20.58
C TRP A 487 24.51 -19.03 20.31
N MET A 488 23.39 -19.75 20.16
CA MET A 488 23.41 -21.17 19.82
C MET A 488 23.82 -21.39 18.36
N ALA A 489 23.62 -20.41 17.48
CA ALA A 489 24.17 -20.41 16.13
C ALA A 489 25.71 -20.49 16.10
N ASN A 490 26.38 -20.17 17.20
CA ASN A 490 27.85 -20.20 17.28
C ASN A 490 28.38 -21.64 17.51
N THR A 491 27.50 -22.60 17.83
CA THR A 491 27.86 -23.97 18.23
C THR A 491 27.23 -25.05 17.35
N SER A 492 26.46 -24.69 16.31
CA SER A 492 25.58 -25.60 15.57
C SER A 492 26.24 -26.56 14.55
N LYS A 493 27.57 -26.65 14.47
CA LYS A 493 28.26 -27.73 13.73
C LYS A 493 29.47 -28.28 14.50
N LEU A 494 29.63 -29.61 14.39
CA LEU A 494 30.62 -30.47 15.05
C LEU A 494 32.08 -30.03 14.83
N ASP A 495 32.92 -30.38 15.81
CA ASP A 495 34.33 -30.02 16.04
C ASP A 495 35.32 -30.15 14.85
N SER A 496 34.92 -30.67 13.68
CA SER A 496 35.84 -30.94 12.55
C SER A 496 36.30 -29.69 11.81
N ASP A 497 35.48 -28.62 11.73
CA ASP A 497 35.84 -27.38 11.01
C ASP A 497 36.50 -26.32 11.91
N MET A 498 36.51 -26.54 13.23
CA MET A 498 37.16 -25.64 14.20
C MET A 498 38.69 -25.58 14.02
N GLN A 499 39.31 -26.60 13.43
CA GLN A 499 40.77 -26.69 13.31
C GLN A 499 41.37 -25.86 12.16
N SER A 500 40.62 -25.62 11.08
CA SER A 500 41.13 -24.83 9.93
C SER A 500 41.16 -23.33 10.22
N PHE A 501 40.30 -22.85 11.13
CA PHE A 501 40.19 -21.43 11.46
C PHE A 501 41.03 -21.00 12.67
N GLN A 502 41.64 -21.88 13.47
CA GLN A 502 42.39 -21.46 14.67
C GLN A 502 43.80 -20.89 14.40
N GLN A 503 44.25 -20.74 13.15
CA GLN A 503 45.60 -20.26 12.81
C GLN A 503 45.78 -18.73 12.63
N GLY A 504 44.93 -17.88 13.18
CA GLY A 504 45.11 -16.41 13.12
C GLY A 504 44.72 -15.70 14.41
N GLY A 505 45.61 -14.82 14.90
CA GLY A 505 45.56 -14.20 16.23
C GLY A 505 44.21 -13.59 16.65
N GLU A 506 43.91 -13.74 17.94
CA GLU A 506 42.58 -13.59 18.57
C GLU A 506 42.01 -12.14 18.63
N GLU A 507 42.78 -11.09 18.33
CA GLU A 507 42.34 -9.72 18.63
C GLU A 507 41.45 -9.06 17.55
N ASN A 508 41.35 -9.61 16.33
CA ASN A 508 40.67 -8.95 15.19
C ASN A 508 39.62 -9.79 14.46
N ARG A 509 39.24 -10.98 14.95
CA ARG A 509 38.21 -11.80 14.30
C ARG A 509 36.84 -11.58 14.94
N GLY A 510 35.84 -11.24 14.11
CA GLY A 510 34.44 -11.17 14.52
C GLY A 510 33.95 -12.51 15.06
N ASN A 511 32.83 -12.48 15.79
CA ASN A 511 32.16 -13.70 16.21
C ASN A 511 31.72 -14.48 14.98
N PHE A 512 32.09 -15.76 14.95
CA PHE A 512 31.65 -16.69 13.92
C PHE A 512 30.33 -17.35 14.34
N PHE A 513 29.39 -17.44 13.41
CA PHE A 513 28.08 -18.07 13.61
C PHE A 513 27.65 -18.78 12.33
N TYR A 514 26.80 -19.79 12.48
CA TYR A 514 26.17 -20.49 11.37
C TYR A 514 24.74 -19.95 11.18
N PRO A 515 24.44 -19.29 10.05
CA PRO A 515 23.08 -18.85 9.74
C PRO A 515 22.07 -20.01 9.79
N ARG A 516 20.86 -19.72 10.27
CA ARG A 516 19.75 -20.67 10.35
C ARG A 516 18.59 -20.13 9.51
N PRO A 517 17.76 -20.99 8.90
CA PRO A 517 16.57 -20.58 8.16
C PRO A 517 15.44 -20.17 9.12
N VAL A 518 15.67 -19.12 9.92
CA VAL A 518 14.74 -18.61 10.92
C VAL A 518 14.65 -17.09 10.79
N ALA A 519 13.46 -16.62 10.41
CA ALA A 519 13.18 -15.21 10.31
C ALA A 519 13.07 -14.53 11.69
N PRO A 520 13.45 -13.24 11.82
CA PRO A 520 13.12 -12.46 13.00
C PRO A 520 11.61 -12.23 13.08
N THR A 521 11.04 -12.22 14.29
CA THR A 521 9.62 -11.90 14.47
C THR A 521 9.37 -10.40 14.22
N ALA A 522 8.14 -10.04 13.86
CA ALA A 522 7.74 -8.63 13.72
C ALA A 522 7.99 -7.83 15.01
N ALA A 523 7.88 -8.47 16.17
CA ALA A 523 8.21 -7.88 17.46
C ALA A 523 9.71 -7.65 17.64
N GLN A 524 10.57 -8.59 17.23
CA GLN A 524 12.03 -8.39 17.25
C GLN A 524 12.44 -7.23 16.34
N VAL A 525 11.87 -7.16 15.14
CA VAL A 525 12.09 -6.04 14.19
C VAL A 525 11.65 -4.72 14.82
N HIS A 526 10.44 -4.66 15.38
CA HIS A 526 9.90 -3.48 16.07
C HIS A 526 10.80 -3.03 17.23
N CYS A 527 11.21 -3.95 18.10
CA CYS A 527 12.07 -3.65 19.24
C CYS A 527 13.48 -3.21 18.80
N LEU A 528 14.06 -3.84 17.77
CA LEU A 528 15.36 -3.41 17.23
C LEU A 528 15.28 -2.00 16.62
N GLN A 529 14.24 -1.68 15.84
CA GLN A 529 14.03 -0.33 15.31
C GLN A 529 13.89 0.70 16.43
N PHE A 530 13.13 0.37 17.49
CA PHE A 530 13.00 1.21 18.68
C PHE A 530 14.37 1.45 19.34
N LEU A 531 15.14 0.40 19.61
CA LEU A 531 16.43 0.52 20.29
C LEU A 531 17.47 1.27 19.44
N ILE A 532 17.52 1.05 18.12
CA ILE A 532 18.39 1.82 17.22
C ILE A 532 18.03 3.29 17.26
N TYR A 533 16.73 3.60 17.20
CA TYR A 533 16.24 4.97 17.26
C TYR A 533 16.57 5.63 18.62
N GLU A 534 16.41 4.90 19.72
CA GLU A 534 16.79 5.34 21.06
C GLU A 534 18.30 5.66 21.16
N VAL A 535 19.17 4.85 20.55
CA VAL A 535 20.62 5.12 20.50
C VAL A 535 20.91 6.41 19.76
N VAL A 536 20.29 6.64 18.60
CA VAL A 536 20.59 7.80 17.75
C VAL A 536 19.99 9.08 18.31
N SER A 537 18.71 9.05 18.66
CA SER A 537 17.94 10.23 19.04
C SER A 537 17.91 10.47 20.55
N GLY A 538 18.30 9.49 21.37
CA GLY A 538 18.25 9.56 22.84
C GLY A 538 16.83 9.74 23.38
N GLY A 539 15.85 9.15 22.70
CA GLY A 539 14.41 9.31 22.96
C GLY A 539 13.86 10.72 22.71
N ASN A 540 14.70 11.68 22.29
CA ASN A 540 14.30 13.05 22.08
C ASN A 540 13.95 13.33 20.61
N MET A 541 12.66 13.24 20.32
CA MET A 541 12.05 13.54 19.03
C MET A 541 12.25 15.00 18.55
N ARG A 542 12.84 15.88 19.36
CA ARG A 542 13.05 17.31 19.04
C ARG A 542 14.48 17.65 18.62
N LYS A 543 15.40 16.68 18.59
CA LYS A 543 16.76 16.96 18.11
C LYS A 543 16.71 17.53 16.70
N ALA A 544 17.50 18.59 16.49
CA ALA A 544 17.60 19.24 15.19
C ALA A 544 18.34 18.28 14.23
N GLY A 545 17.79 18.08 13.03
CA GLY A 545 18.33 17.16 12.04
C GLY A 545 17.74 15.75 12.15
N GLY A 546 16.66 15.51 11.39
CA GLY A 546 16.20 14.18 10.98
C GLY A 546 15.92 13.11 12.05
N LEU A 547 15.56 11.90 11.59
CA LEU A 547 15.64 10.69 12.43
C LEU A 547 17.12 10.31 12.68
N PHE A 548 17.98 10.44 11.67
CA PHE A 548 19.41 10.09 11.71
C PHE A 548 20.35 11.29 11.50
N GLY A 549 19.91 12.52 11.82
CA GLY A 549 20.77 13.68 11.60
C GLY A 549 21.98 13.72 12.55
N ASN A 550 23.13 14.05 11.98
CA ASN A 550 24.41 14.12 12.69
C ASN A 550 24.55 15.37 13.60
N SER A 551 23.54 16.23 13.63
CA SER A 551 23.55 17.53 14.33
C SER A 551 23.26 17.34 15.83
N GLY A 552 24.20 16.71 16.55
CA GLY A 552 24.12 16.52 18.01
C GLY A 552 24.18 15.06 18.47
N SER A 553 24.43 14.11 17.58
CA SER A 553 24.84 12.75 17.97
C SER A 553 26.36 12.70 18.13
N ASP A 554 26.85 12.30 19.31
CA ASP A 554 28.28 12.00 19.53
C ASP A 554 28.74 10.71 18.80
N ILE A 555 27.99 10.26 17.79
CA ILE A 555 28.20 9.02 17.05
C ILE A 555 28.98 9.36 15.77
N PRO A 556 30.12 8.70 15.48
CA PRO A 556 30.85 8.88 14.24
C PRO A 556 29.95 8.60 13.01
N ALA A 557 30.15 9.36 11.93
CA ALA A 557 29.32 9.27 10.73
C ALA A 557 29.25 7.85 10.13
N ASN A 558 30.33 7.08 10.20
CA ASN A 558 30.36 5.70 9.71
C ASN A 558 29.45 4.77 10.52
N ASP A 559 29.47 4.89 11.84
CA ASP A 559 28.64 4.06 12.72
C ASP A 559 27.18 4.49 12.62
N LEU A 560 26.92 5.80 12.52
CA LEU A 560 25.59 6.33 12.28
C LEU A 560 24.99 5.80 10.98
N LYS A 561 25.78 5.76 9.89
CA LYS A 561 25.35 5.21 8.61
C LYS A 561 25.04 3.70 8.69
N GLN A 562 25.82 2.93 9.46
CA GLN A 562 25.54 1.50 9.67
C GLN A 562 24.22 1.29 10.43
N LEU A 563 23.96 2.08 11.49
CA LEU A 563 22.71 2.06 12.22
C LEU A 563 21.52 2.45 11.33
N GLU A 564 21.67 3.52 10.55
CA GLU A 564 20.65 4.00 9.60
C GLU A 564 20.32 2.96 8.52
N THR A 565 21.35 2.40 7.89
CA THR A 565 21.17 1.40 6.83
C THR A 565 20.44 0.17 7.35
N PHE A 566 20.87 -0.36 8.50
CA PHE A 566 20.24 -1.55 9.08
C PHE A 566 18.80 -1.25 9.56
N PHE A 567 18.55 -0.05 10.10
CA PHE A 567 17.21 0.38 10.52
C PHE A 567 16.18 0.36 9.38
N TYR A 568 16.54 0.86 8.19
CA TYR A 568 15.65 0.81 7.03
C TYR A 568 15.53 -0.60 6.48
N LYS A 569 16.62 -1.39 6.52
CA LYS A 569 16.61 -2.79 6.10
C LYS A 569 15.67 -3.65 6.94
N LEU A 570 15.62 -3.42 8.26
CA LEU A 570 14.68 -4.04 9.18
C LEU A 570 13.22 -3.85 8.75
N GLY A 571 12.86 -2.65 8.25
CA GLY A 571 11.52 -2.39 7.73
C GLY A 571 11.24 -3.19 6.47
N PHE A 572 12.17 -3.21 5.52
CA PHE A 572 12.02 -3.93 4.26
C PHE A 572 12.01 -5.46 4.43
N PHE A 573 12.67 -6.00 5.46
CA PHE A 573 12.57 -7.42 5.80
C PHE A 573 11.13 -7.86 6.01
N LEU A 574 10.25 -7.02 6.57
CA LEU A 574 8.86 -7.40 6.77
C LEU A 574 8.13 -7.65 5.44
N HIS A 575 8.40 -6.85 4.41
CA HIS A 575 7.88 -7.08 3.06
C HIS A 575 8.40 -8.40 2.48
N VAL A 576 9.71 -8.66 2.63
CA VAL A 576 10.35 -9.89 2.12
C VAL A 576 9.84 -11.14 2.84
N LEU A 577 9.64 -11.07 4.15
CA LEU A 577 9.07 -12.16 4.95
C LEU A 577 7.60 -12.40 4.63
N ASP A 578 6.89 -11.34 4.22
CA ASP A 578 5.51 -11.37 3.75
C ASP A 578 5.42 -11.58 2.23
N TYR A 579 6.21 -12.52 1.71
CA TYR A 579 6.49 -12.66 0.28
C TYR A 579 5.22 -12.72 -0.58
N THR A 580 4.32 -13.66 -0.27
CA THR A 580 3.11 -13.92 -1.06
C THR A 580 2.19 -12.70 -1.09
N ALA A 581 1.94 -12.10 0.08
CA ALA A 581 1.07 -10.93 0.19
C ALA A 581 1.68 -9.70 -0.48
N THR A 582 3.00 -9.50 -0.34
CA THR A 582 3.73 -8.42 -1.01
C THR A 582 3.63 -8.56 -2.53
N VAL A 583 3.90 -9.75 -3.10
CA VAL A 583 3.76 -9.96 -4.55
C VAL A 583 2.32 -9.72 -5.01
N ALA A 584 1.32 -10.25 -4.31
CA ALA A 584 -0.09 -10.06 -4.66
C ALA A 584 -0.46 -8.56 -4.68
N ASN A 585 -0.14 -7.82 -3.63
CA ASN A 585 -0.44 -6.40 -3.53
C ASN A 585 0.32 -5.55 -4.57
N LEU A 586 1.57 -5.92 -4.89
CA LEU A 586 2.37 -5.18 -5.86
C LEU A 586 1.95 -5.41 -7.31
N THR A 587 1.22 -6.49 -7.60
CA THR A 587 0.88 -6.93 -8.96
C THR A 587 -0.60 -6.76 -9.29
N ASP A 588 -1.35 -6.19 -8.36
CA ASP A 588 -2.78 -5.91 -8.48
C ASP A 588 -3.03 -4.66 -9.33
N LEU A 589 -3.67 -4.88 -10.48
CA LEU A 589 -4.04 -3.85 -11.45
C LEU A 589 -5.56 -3.71 -11.56
N GLY A 590 -6.34 -4.31 -10.65
CA GLY A 590 -7.81 -4.31 -10.69
C GLY A 590 -8.42 -2.92 -10.63
N PHE A 591 -7.68 -1.95 -10.07
CA PHE A 591 -8.07 -0.53 -10.00
C PHE A 591 -8.36 0.10 -11.38
N LEU A 592 -7.86 -0.50 -12.47
CA LEU A 592 -8.09 -0.01 -13.84
C LEU A 592 -9.54 -0.18 -14.32
N TRP A 593 -10.31 -1.09 -13.71
CA TRP A 593 -11.70 -1.35 -14.11
C TRP A 593 -12.71 -0.42 -13.40
N PHE A 594 -12.48 -0.12 -12.12
CA PHE A 594 -13.44 0.60 -11.29
C PHE A 594 -13.63 2.07 -11.70
N ARG A 595 -14.86 2.56 -11.57
CA ARG A 595 -15.29 3.87 -12.10
C ARG A 595 -16.47 4.50 -11.35
N GLU A 596 -16.66 4.14 -10.07
CA GLU A 596 -17.82 4.56 -9.28
C GLU A 596 -17.94 6.08 -9.11
N PHE A 597 -16.82 6.81 -9.00
CA PHE A 597 -16.85 8.27 -8.89
C PHE A 597 -17.42 8.90 -10.17
N TYR A 598 -17.03 8.37 -11.34
CA TYR A 598 -17.53 8.85 -12.61
C TYR A 598 -18.98 8.43 -12.90
N LEU A 599 -19.41 7.25 -12.45
CA LEU A 599 -20.82 6.82 -12.53
C LEU A 599 -21.72 7.76 -11.73
N GLU A 600 -21.31 8.12 -10.51
CA GLU A 600 -22.12 8.98 -9.66
C GLU A 600 -22.15 10.43 -10.15
N SER A 601 -21.02 10.97 -10.62
CA SER A 601 -20.97 12.32 -11.20
C SER A 601 -21.75 12.43 -12.52
N SER A 602 -21.68 11.41 -13.37
CA SER A 602 -22.40 11.37 -14.66
C SER A 602 -23.86 10.94 -14.53
N ARG A 603 -24.27 10.44 -13.35
CA ARG A 603 -25.62 9.95 -13.05
C ARG A 603 -26.09 8.81 -13.96
N VAL A 604 -25.16 7.96 -14.40
CA VAL A 604 -25.44 6.76 -15.19
C VAL A 604 -25.29 5.50 -14.31
N ILE A 605 -25.89 4.39 -14.74
CA ILE A 605 -25.81 3.12 -14.01
C ILE A 605 -24.48 2.43 -14.33
N GLN A 606 -24.09 2.42 -15.59
CA GLN A 606 -22.82 1.88 -16.06
C GLN A 606 -22.40 2.59 -17.35
N PHE A 607 -21.09 2.63 -17.64
CA PHE A 607 -20.56 3.09 -18.92
C PHE A 607 -20.47 1.93 -19.94
N PRO A 608 -20.54 2.24 -21.24
CA PRO A 608 -20.28 1.26 -22.30
C PRO A 608 -18.89 0.62 -22.20
N ILE A 609 -18.71 -0.58 -22.76
CA ILE A 609 -17.46 -1.36 -22.69
C ILE A 609 -16.28 -0.65 -23.35
N GLU A 610 -16.53 0.22 -24.33
CA GLU A 610 -15.53 1.04 -25.02
C GLU A 610 -14.91 2.10 -24.09
N CYS A 611 -15.48 2.30 -22.90
CA CYS A 611 -14.95 3.15 -21.85
C CYS A 611 -14.22 2.36 -20.75
N SER A 612 -14.24 1.02 -20.82
CA SER A 612 -13.53 0.17 -19.88
C SER A 612 -12.08 0.04 -20.31
N LEU A 613 -11.16 0.51 -19.47
CA LEU A 613 -9.74 0.50 -19.81
C LEU A 613 -9.20 -0.93 -20.06
N PRO A 614 -9.53 -1.96 -19.25
CA PRO A 614 -9.17 -3.35 -19.57
C PRO A 614 -9.66 -3.78 -20.96
N TRP A 615 -10.92 -3.52 -21.29
CA TRP A 615 -11.47 -3.85 -22.61
C TRP A 615 -10.77 -3.08 -23.74
N MET A 616 -10.51 -1.79 -23.56
CA MET A 616 -9.76 -0.99 -24.55
C MET A 616 -8.36 -1.54 -24.85
N LEU A 617 -7.74 -2.22 -23.88
CA LEU A 617 -6.46 -2.90 -24.07
C LEU A 617 -6.63 -4.24 -24.80
N VAL A 618 -7.65 -5.03 -24.43
CA VAL A 618 -8.02 -6.28 -25.13
C VAL A 618 -8.31 -5.99 -26.61
N ASP A 619 -9.25 -5.08 -26.87
CA ASP A 619 -9.68 -4.65 -28.19
C ASP A 619 -8.49 -4.17 -29.04
N HIS A 620 -7.61 -3.36 -28.44
CA HIS A 620 -6.41 -2.89 -29.12
C HIS A 620 -5.46 -4.03 -29.52
N VAL A 621 -5.32 -5.08 -28.70
CA VAL A 621 -4.47 -6.24 -29.05
C VAL A 621 -5.11 -7.05 -30.17
N ILE A 622 -6.42 -7.27 -30.12
CA ILE A 622 -7.17 -8.06 -31.12
C ILE A 622 -7.17 -7.37 -32.49
N GLU A 623 -7.38 -6.06 -32.53
CA GLU A 623 -7.38 -5.29 -33.79
C GLU A 623 -5.97 -5.04 -34.34
N SER A 624 -4.94 -5.20 -33.52
CA SER A 624 -3.56 -4.92 -33.90
C SER A 624 -3.05 -5.91 -34.95
N GLN A 625 -2.34 -5.37 -35.95
CA GLN A 625 -1.58 -6.17 -36.93
C GLN A 625 -0.18 -6.56 -36.40
N ASP A 626 0.17 -6.14 -35.18
CA ASP A 626 1.44 -6.46 -34.54
C ASP A 626 1.38 -7.85 -33.90
N ALA A 627 1.96 -8.84 -34.58
CA ALA A 627 2.00 -10.22 -34.11
C ALA A 627 2.64 -10.36 -32.72
N GLY A 628 3.55 -9.47 -32.32
CA GLY A 628 4.15 -9.49 -30.99
C GLY A 628 3.18 -9.14 -29.87
N LEU A 629 2.17 -8.30 -30.14
CA LEU A 629 1.12 -8.00 -29.16
C LEU A 629 0.15 -9.16 -28.99
N LEU A 630 -0.07 -9.95 -30.05
CA LEU A 630 -0.97 -11.10 -30.01
C LEU A 630 -0.51 -12.17 -29.02
N GLU A 631 0.80 -12.31 -28.79
CA GLU A 631 1.35 -13.19 -27.74
C GLU A 631 0.92 -12.78 -26.33
N SER A 632 0.52 -11.51 -26.16
CA SER A 632 0.06 -10.93 -24.89
C SER A 632 -1.47 -10.78 -24.83
N VAL A 633 -2.23 -11.38 -25.75
CA VAL A 633 -3.70 -11.19 -25.83
C VAL A 633 -4.44 -11.58 -24.54
N LEU A 634 -3.93 -12.55 -23.79
CA LEU A 634 -4.53 -12.98 -22.53
C LEU A 634 -4.19 -12.07 -21.36
N THR A 635 -3.11 -11.28 -21.45
CA THR A 635 -2.62 -10.52 -20.30
C THR A 635 -3.60 -9.42 -19.85
N PRO A 636 -4.24 -8.63 -20.74
CA PRO A 636 -5.24 -7.66 -20.30
C PRO A 636 -6.43 -8.29 -19.59
N PHE A 637 -6.77 -9.55 -19.88
CA PHE A 637 -7.85 -10.25 -19.18
C PHE A 637 -7.53 -10.53 -17.71
N ASP A 638 -6.25 -10.65 -17.33
CA ASP A 638 -5.88 -10.78 -15.92
C ASP A 638 -6.23 -9.54 -15.08
N ILE A 639 -6.46 -8.38 -15.72
CA ILE A 639 -6.96 -7.20 -15.01
C ILE A 639 -8.39 -7.44 -14.49
N TYR A 640 -9.21 -8.22 -15.20
CA TYR A 640 -10.53 -8.62 -14.71
C TYR A 640 -10.42 -9.57 -13.52
N ASN A 641 -9.46 -10.50 -13.53
CA ASN A 641 -9.20 -11.37 -12.38
C ASN A 641 -8.84 -10.55 -11.13
N ASP A 642 -7.94 -9.58 -11.28
CA ASP A 642 -7.58 -8.66 -10.20
C ASP A 642 -8.80 -7.85 -9.72
N ALA A 643 -9.58 -7.28 -10.65
CA ALA A 643 -10.77 -6.49 -10.33
C ALA A 643 -11.82 -7.33 -9.60
N SER A 644 -12.05 -8.58 -10.04
CA SER A 644 -12.96 -9.52 -9.38
C SER A 644 -12.50 -9.84 -7.95
N GLN A 645 -11.20 -10.08 -7.76
CA GLN A 645 -10.64 -10.31 -6.43
C GLN A 645 -10.80 -9.07 -5.55
N GLN A 646 -10.53 -7.87 -6.06
CA GLN A 646 -10.76 -6.62 -5.33
C GLN A 646 -12.23 -6.44 -4.97
N ALA A 647 -13.16 -6.69 -5.91
CA ALA A 647 -14.60 -6.56 -5.67
C ALA A 647 -15.08 -7.47 -4.52
N LEU A 648 -14.61 -8.72 -4.49
CA LEU A 648 -15.03 -9.72 -3.50
C LEU A 648 -14.30 -9.60 -2.16
N GLN A 649 -12.99 -9.44 -2.17
CA GLN A 649 -12.14 -9.53 -0.96
C GLN A 649 -11.88 -8.17 -0.31
N VAL A 650 -11.76 -7.11 -1.12
CA VAL A 650 -11.42 -5.76 -0.63
C VAL A 650 -12.68 -4.92 -0.46
N LEU A 651 -13.43 -4.71 -1.54
CA LEU A 651 -14.65 -3.88 -1.54
C LEU A 651 -15.85 -4.60 -0.92
N LYS A 652 -15.82 -5.94 -0.91
CA LYS A 652 -16.87 -6.82 -0.38
C LYS A 652 -18.24 -6.52 -1.00
N GLN A 653 -18.27 -6.22 -2.30
CA GLN A 653 -19.49 -5.91 -3.05
C GLN A 653 -19.75 -6.94 -4.14
N ARG A 654 -20.89 -7.65 -4.02
CA ARG A 654 -21.31 -8.65 -5.01
C ARG A 654 -21.68 -8.02 -6.36
N PHE A 655 -22.41 -6.91 -6.35
CA PHE A 655 -22.89 -6.30 -7.60
C PHE A 655 -21.74 -5.84 -8.52
N LEU A 656 -20.60 -5.43 -7.95
CA LEU A 656 -19.40 -5.10 -8.73
C LEU A 656 -18.83 -6.34 -9.42
N TYR A 657 -18.79 -7.48 -8.73
CA TYR A 657 -18.38 -8.74 -9.34
C TYR A 657 -19.33 -9.16 -10.46
N ASP A 658 -20.65 -9.07 -10.23
CA ASP A 658 -21.66 -9.39 -11.25
C ASP A 658 -21.50 -8.50 -12.51
N GLU A 659 -21.15 -7.22 -12.34
CA GLU A 659 -20.86 -6.30 -13.46
C GLU A 659 -19.56 -6.62 -14.19
N ILE A 660 -18.50 -7.00 -13.45
CA ILE A 660 -17.23 -7.46 -14.03
C ILE A 660 -17.46 -8.72 -14.87
N GLU A 661 -18.17 -9.70 -14.32
CA GLU A 661 -18.52 -10.94 -15.01
C GLU A 661 -19.34 -10.67 -16.26
N ALA A 662 -20.36 -9.80 -16.16
CA ALA A 662 -21.19 -9.43 -17.29
C ALA A 662 -20.41 -8.73 -18.41
N GLU A 663 -19.46 -7.85 -18.07
CA GLU A 663 -18.60 -7.18 -19.06
C GLU A 663 -17.71 -8.18 -19.80
N LEU A 664 -17.12 -9.13 -19.08
CA LEU A 664 -16.30 -10.19 -19.67
C LEU A 664 -17.12 -11.07 -20.63
N LEU A 665 -18.33 -11.47 -20.22
CA LEU A 665 -19.24 -12.26 -21.05
C LEU A 665 -19.74 -11.52 -22.30
N LEU A 666 -19.89 -10.19 -22.22
CA LEU A 666 -20.23 -9.35 -23.37
C LEU A 666 -19.08 -9.29 -24.39
N GLY A 667 -17.84 -9.27 -23.91
CA GLY A 667 -16.65 -9.42 -24.75
C GLY A 667 -16.65 -10.77 -25.49
N ASP A 668 -16.91 -11.87 -24.77
CA ASP A 668 -16.99 -13.22 -25.35
C ASP A 668 -18.12 -13.38 -26.39
N LEU A 669 -19.24 -12.68 -26.20
CA LEU A 669 -20.40 -12.71 -27.12
C LEU A 669 -20.20 -11.91 -28.41
N LEU A 670 -19.25 -10.96 -28.44
CA LEU A 670 -18.90 -10.25 -29.67
C LEU A 670 -18.00 -11.10 -30.60
N ASP A 671 -17.26 -12.06 -30.04
CA ASP A 671 -16.49 -13.06 -30.80
C ASP A 671 -17.32 -14.29 -31.24
N GLY A 672 -18.52 -14.48 -30.66
CA GLY A 672 -19.42 -15.58 -30.98
C GLY A 672 -20.79 -15.09 -31.47
N GLU A 673 -20.96 -15.02 -32.80
CA GLU A 673 -22.22 -14.81 -33.54
C GLU A 673 -23.42 -14.23 -32.74
N ALA A 674 -23.67 -12.94 -32.98
CA ALA A 674 -24.88 -12.21 -32.63
C ALA A 674 -26.15 -13.08 -32.58
N SER A 675 -26.57 -13.50 -31.38
CA SER A 675 -27.82 -14.20 -31.16
C SER A 675 -28.53 -13.69 -29.90
N ASN A 676 -29.24 -12.58 -30.07
CA ASN A 676 -30.55 -12.31 -29.49
C ASN A 676 -30.76 -12.79 -28.03
N LYS A 677 -30.15 -12.11 -27.06
CA LYS A 677 -30.78 -11.94 -25.74
C LYS A 677 -30.65 -10.49 -25.28
N LYS A 678 -31.73 -9.74 -25.49
CA LYS A 678 -32.03 -8.57 -24.66
C LYS A 678 -32.09 -9.04 -23.22
N LEU A 679 -31.05 -8.78 -22.44
CA LEU A 679 -31.19 -8.66 -20.99
C LEU A 679 -31.78 -7.27 -20.76
N VAL A 680 -33.07 -7.25 -20.41
CA VAL A 680 -33.77 -6.07 -19.87
C VAL A 680 -33.27 -5.90 -18.43
N PRO A 681 -32.99 -4.65 -17.99
CA PRO A 681 -32.42 -4.34 -16.67
C PRO A 681 -33.26 -4.79 -15.47
#